data_AF-A0A671LMN1-F1
#
_entry.id   AF-A0A671LMN1-F1
#
_cell.length_a   1.000
_cell.length_b   1.000
_cell.length_c   1.000
_cell.angle_alpha   90.00
_cell.angle_beta   90.00
_cell.angle_gamma   90.00
#
_symmetry.space_group_name_H-M   'P 1'
#
loop_
_entity.id
_entity.type
_entity.pdbx_description
1 polymer ?
#
loop_
_entity_poly.entity_id
_entity_poly.type
_entity_poly.pdbx_seq_one_letter_code
_entity_poly.pdbx_strand_id
1 'polypeptide(L)'
;MSPYGQPPQSAFHSMAQAPPPTQQLTNQMSAMNIGGYGKLDDGLFYTHSPSSSAAPQQYQTSPPLAMGHPLLFLPGQQPSSLGSPPPMATMGSMAAPPMGMSGSPISGPYGAQMAGPQSGAFPGGFPGGPAQMAGPPQKKLDPDSIPSTTQVIEDDQAKRGGQVYVTNIRGQVPPLVTTDFTVQDQGNASPRFMRCTTYSFPSTADLAKQCKVPLAAIIKPFATVPKNETPLYIVNHGETGPIRCNRCKAYMCPYMQFIDGGRRYQCGFCSCVNEVPVQYFQHLDHMGRRMDLYERPELSLGSYEFIATLDYCKNNKPPNPPAYIFMIDVSYNNIKSGLVKLICEELKTLLDRLPKEEGAETSPIKVGFVTYNKILHFYNVKSALAQPQMMVVSDVAEMFVPLLDGFLVNFQESRAVVNNLLDQIPDMFADTNESETVFAPVIQAGVEALKAAECSGKLFIFHSSIPTAEAPGKLKNRDDRKLVGTEKEKTLFQPQRGVYEQLTKDCVAQGCCVDLFLFPNQFVDIATMGDVPSHTSGSIYKYSNFQVEVNGPQFVSDLRRDVEKSIGFDAIMRVRTGTGFRATDFFGAIYMNNTTDVEMAAVDCDKAVTVEFKHDDTLSEESGAVMQCALLYTTIGGQRRLRIHNLSLNCSSQLSELYKSCETDALINFFAKSAYRAMLTQPLKTVREILVNQMAHMLACYRKSCASPSAASQVSDTLHIHYLDWNWIISDPGLALKDGIIPLFSIDLTVHQMSLPVLDNAHSRKIHSIISSISQQRATSMKLLIVKQKDQSEMLFRQHLVEDKGLHGGASYMDFLCYVHREIRQLLT
;
A
#
# COMPACT_ATOMS: atom_id res chain seq x y z
N MET A 1 23.84 35.67 -46.48
CA MET A 1 23.93 35.15 -47.86
C MET A 1 23.42 33.71 -47.83
N SER A 2 22.45 33.39 -48.69
CA SER A 2 22.02 32.01 -49.03
C SER A 2 22.98 31.43 -50.11
N PRO A 3 22.82 30.21 -50.72
CA PRO A 3 21.73 29.20 -50.69
C PRO A 3 22.15 27.87 -50.00
N TYR A 4 21.24 27.03 -49.47
CA TYR A 4 20.24 26.13 -50.11
C TYR A 4 20.80 25.03 -51.03
N GLY A 5 20.33 23.80 -50.81
CA GLY A 5 20.36 22.67 -51.74
C GLY A 5 19.12 21.78 -51.55
N GLN A 6 18.46 21.38 -52.63
CA GLN A 6 17.25 20.54 -52.62
C GLN A 6 17.54 19.11 -53.14
N PRO A 7 16.69 18.11 -52.84
CA PRO A 7 16.89 16.72 -53.23
C PRO A 7 16.38 16.41 -54.65
N PRO A 8 16.92 15.35 -55.31
CA PRO A 8 16.37 14.80 -56.56
C PRO A 8 15.13 13.91 -56.33
N GLN A 9 14.38 13.67 -57.41
CA GLN A 9 13.07 13.00 -57.36
C GLN A 9 13.09 11.50 -57.71
N SER A 10 11.95 10.87 -57.43
CA SER A 10 11.59 9.47 -57.62
C SER A 10 11.77 8.86 -59.02
N ALA A 11 11.98 7.54 -59.07
CA ALA A 11 11.50 6.68 -60.15
C ALA A 11 10.91 5.38 -59.58
N PHE A 12 9.70 5.00 -60.02
CA PHE A 12 9.10 3.68 -59.76
C PHE A 12 9.62 2.66 -60.78
N HIS A 13 9.74 1.39 -60.39
CA HIS A 13 9.36 0.29 -61.29
C HIS A 13 8.91 -0.94 -60.51
N SER A 14 7.83 -1.57 -61.02
CA SER A 14 7.26 -2.81 -60.48
C SER A 14 7.82 -4.02 -61.22
N MET A 15 8.07 -5.11 -60.48
CA MET A 15 7.86 -6.48 -60.97
C MET A 15 7.31 -7.34 -59.83
N ALA A 16 6.34 -8.20 -60.15
CA ALA A 16 5.70 -9.11 -59.21
C ALA A 16 6.08 -10.56 -59.51
N GLN A 17 6.27 -11.37 -58.46
CA GLN A 17 6.31 -12.84 -58.53
C GLN A 17 5.52 -13.44 -57.36
N ALA A 18 5.01 -14.66 -57.55
CA ALA A 18 3.97 -15.26 -56.71
C ALA A 18 4.51 -16.07 -55.52
N PRO A 19 3.73 -16.24 -54.44
CA PRO A 19 4.15 -17.00 -53.25
C PRO A 19 3.99 -18.53 -53.41
N PRO A 20 4.88 -19.34 -52.80
CA PRO A 20 4.68 -20.78 -52.62
C PRO A 20 3.69 -21.10 -51.46
N PRO A 21 3.15 -22.33 -51.37
CA PRO A 21 1.92 -22.60 -50.58
C PRO A 21 2.15 -22.92 -49.10
N THR A 22 1.26 -22.40 -48.25
CA THR A 22 1.24 -22.64 -46.80
C THR A 22 0.39 -23.86 -46.43
N GLN A 23 1.00 -25.02 -46.18
CA GLN A 23 0.34 -26.18 -45.56
C GLN A 23 1.25 -26.90 -44.56
N GLN A 24 1.36 -26.39 -43.32
CA GLN A 24 1.67 -27.16 -42.10
C GLN A 24 1.61 -26.29 -40.81
N LEU A 25 0.43 -25.75 -40.45
CA LEU A 25 0.28 -25.07 -39.13
C LEU A 25 -1.13 -25.12 -38.52
N THR A 26 -1.91 -26.17 -38.78
CA THR A 26 -3.31 -26.26 -38.31
C THR A 26 -3.47 -27.00 -36.96
N ASN A 27 -2.46 -27.75 -36.51
CA ASN A 27 -2.55 -28.64 -35.33
C ASN A 27 -1.83 -28.09 -34.09
N GLN A 28 -2.18 -26.88 -33.63
CA GLN A 28 -1.81 -26.44 -32.27
C GLN A 28 -2.68 -25.34 -31.61
N MET A 29 -3.86 -25.01 -32.17
CA MET A 29 -4.81 -24.05 -31.56
C MET A 29 -6.08 -24.74 -31.07
N SER A 30 -5.95 -25.54 -30.00
CA SER A 30 -7.09 -26.19 -29.33
C SER A 30 -6.92 -26.32 -27.80
N ALA A 31 -6.04 -25.50 -27.21
CA ALA A 31 -5.63 -25.61 -25.80
C ALA A 31 -5.57 -24.28 -25.03
N MET A 32 -6.29 -23.24 -25.48
CA MET A 32 -6.62 -22.06 -24.66
C MET A 32 -8.08 -21.68 -24.94
N ASN A 33 -8.95 -21.91 -23.96
CA ASN A 33 -10.36 -21.54 -24.03
C ASN A 33 -10.63 -20.30 -23.17
N ILE A 34 -10.70 -19.13 -23.82
CA ILE A 34 -11.12 -17.86 -23.21
C ILE A 34 -12.05 -17.17 -24.21
N GLY A 35 -13.33 -17.04 -23.87
CA GLY A 35 -14.33 -16.37 -24.71
C GLY A 35 -15.73 -16.89 -24.46
N GLY A 36 -16.55 -16.13 -23.73
CA GLY A 36 -17.85 -16.60 -23.23
C GLY A 36 -18.89 -15.48 -23.01
N TYR A 37 -18.93 -14.49 -23.91
CA TYR A 37 -20.03 -13.51 -23.97
C TYR A 37 -20.82 -13.71 -25.26
N GLY A 38 -22.11 -13.99 -25.12
CA GLY A 38 -23.01 -14.23 -26.26
C GLY A 38 -23.52 -12.93 -26.89
N LYS A 39 -23.68 -12.95 -28.21
CA LYS A 39 -24.57 -12.05 -28.96
C LYS A 39 -25.84 -12.80 -29.35
N LEU A 40 -26.93 -12.06 -29.50
CA LEU A 40 -28.09 -12.41 -30.32
C LEU A 40 -28.48 -11.15 -31.12
N ASP A 41 -29.06 -11.34 -32.31
CA ASP A 41 -29.15 -10.31 -33.36
C ASP A 41 -30.50 -9.54 -33.39
N ASP A 42 -30.58 -8.58 -34.33
CA ASP A 42 -31.77 -7.79 -34.72
C ASP A 42 -33.02 -8.65 -35.10
N GLY A 43 -34.26 -8.15 -35.09
CA GLY A 43 -34.76 -6.79 -34.80
C GLY A 43 -36.20 -6.56 -35.35
N LEU A 44 -36.56 -5.29 -35.59
CA LEU A 44 -37.77 -4.76 -36.30
C LEU A 44 -39.09 -4.50 -35.51
N PHE A 45 -39.45 -3.20 -35.48
CA PHE A 45 -40.76 -2.50 -35.42
C PHE A 45 -42.06 -3.20 -34.92
N TYR A 46 -42.80 -2.53 -34.00
CA TYR A 46 -43.91 -1.61 -34.36
C TYR A 46 -44.44 -0.81 -33.13
N THR A 47 -45.42 0.09 -33.35
CA THR A 47 -45.92 1.11 -32.40
C THR A 47 -47.19 0.72 -31.64
N HIS A 48 -47.36 1.19 -30.39
CA HIS A 48 -48.54 1.91 -29.84
C HIS A 48 -48.66 1.82 -28.30
N SER A 49 -49.41 2.76 -27.72
CA SER A 49 -49.86 2.86 -26.32
C SER A 49 -51.27 3.51 -26.30
N PRO A 50 -51.99 3.65 -25.16
CA PRO A 50 -51.82 3.11 -23.79
C PRO A 50 -53.10 2.39 -23.26
N SER A 51 -53.14 1.92 -21.99
CA SER A 51 -54.16 2.28 -20.95
C SER A 51 -54.43 1.25 -19.80
N SER A 52 -54.84 1.79 -18.64
CA SER A 52 -55.80 1.25 -17.64
C SER A 52 -55.62 -0.10 -16.91
N SER A 53 -55.06 -0.02 -15.69
CA SER A 53 -55.64 -0.46 -14.39
C SER A 53 -56.41 -1.80 -14.20
N ALA A 54 -55.96 -2.62 -13.24
CA ALA A 54 -56.82 -3.26 -12.20
C ALA A 54 -56.00 -3.88 -11.04
N ALA A 55 -56.61 -3.95 -9.85
CA ALA A 55 -56.28 -4.84 -8.72
C ALA A 55 -57.62 -5.40 -8.17
N PRO A 56 -57.70 -6.55 -7.43
CA PRO A 56 -57.37 -6.53 -5.98
C PRO A 56 -56.95 -7.88 -5.32
N GLN A 57 -56.56 -7.79 -4.02
CA GLN A 57 -56.73 -8.78 -2.90
C GLN A 57 -56.17 -10.23 -3.02
N GLN A 58 -55.20 -10.63 -2.17
CA GLN A 58 -55.27 -11.11 -0.75
C GLN A 58 -55.74 -12.58 -0.55
N TYR A 59 -54.90 -13.43 0.07
CA TYR A 59 -55.10 -13.94 1.44
C TYR A 59 -53.85 -14.66 2.02
N GLN A 60 -53.93 -15.15 3.27
CA GLN A 60 -52.83 -15.65 4.12
C GLN A 60 -52.70 -17.19 4.14
N THR A 61 -51.54 -17.74 4.53
CA THR A 61 -51.33 -18.66 5.70
C THR A 61 -49.91 -19.25 5.74
N SER A 62 -49.55 -19.98 6.82
CA SER A 62 -48.17 -20.39 7.16
C SER A 62 -48.05 -21.93 7.47
N PRO A 63 -46.95 -22.49 8.04
CA PRO A 63 -46.28 -23.72 7.56
C PRO A 63 -46.74 -25.05 8.21
N PRO A 64 -46.15 -26.21 7.79
CA PRO A 64 -45.46 -27.07 8.77
C PRO A 64 -44.16 -27.77 8.25
N LEU A 65 -43.75 -28.89 8.87
CA LEU A 65 -42.39 -29.45 8.93
C LEU A 65 -42.17 -30.85 8.27
N ALA A 66 -40.88 -31.16 8.07
CA ALA A 66 -40.19 -32.38 7.61
C ALA A 66 -40.73 -33.81 7.92
N MET A 67 -40.44 -34.78 7.02
CA MET A 67 -39.91 -36.15 7.29
C MET A 67 -39.90 -37.08 6.04
N GLY A 68 -39.02 -38.09 5.99
CA GLY A 68 -39.31 -39.40 5.35
C GLY A 68 -38.56 -39.84 4.07
N HIS A 69 -38.04 -41.08 4.08
CA HIS A 69 -37.47 -41.84 2.94
C HIS A 69 -38.34 -43.07 2.61
N PRO A 70 -38.15 -43.72 1.44
CA PRO A 70 -37.94 -45.19 1.46
C PRO A 70 -36.85 -45.69 0.47
N LEU A 71 -36.76 -47.03 0.31
CA LEU A 71 -35.64 -47.83 -0.26
C LEU A 71 -36.11 -48.84 -1.35
N LEU A 72 -35.16 -49.45 -2.09
CA LEU A 72 -35.30 -50.78 -2.72
C LEU A 72 -33.95 -51.57 -2.72
N PHE A 73 -33.94 -52.84 -3.18
CA PHE A 73 -33.13 -53.93 -2.61
C PHE A 73 -32.05 -54.62 -3.49
N LEU A 74 -31.24 -55.48 -2.83
CA LEU A 74 -30.11 -56.31 -3.32
C LEU A 74 -30.49 -57.80 -3.57
N PRO A 75 -29.66 -58.59 -4.28
CA PRO A 75 -28.64 -59.50 -3.66
C PRO A 75 -27.30 -59.53 -4.45
N GLY A 76 -26.19 -60.20 -4.07
CA GLY A 76 -25.81 -61.12 -2.98
C GLY A 76 -24.26 -61.36 -3.06
N GLN A 77 -23.57 -62.35 -2.46
CA GLN A 77 -23.94 -63.47 -1.57
C GLN A 77 -22.88 -63.66 -0.44
N GLN A 78 -22.16 -64.80 -0.30
CA GLN A 78 -21.46 -65.24 0.95
C GLN A 78 -20.55 -66.50 0.72
N PRO A 79 -19.86 -67.12 1.72
CA PRO A 79 -19.60 -66.75 3.14
C PRO A 79 -18.16 -66.99 3.73
N SER A 80 -18.02 -66.69 5.05
CA SER A 80 -17.01 -67.15 6.05
C SER A 80 -15.77 -66.26 6.29
N SER A 81 -15.04 -66.29 7.43
CA SER A 81 -15.27 -66.64 8.87
C SER A 81 -13.93 -66.33 9.65
N LEU A 82 -13.68 -66.42 10.98
CA LEU A 82 -14.43 -66.66 12.24
C LEU A 82 -13.54 -66.20 13.45
N GLY A 83 -14.10 -65.80 14.61
CA GLY A 83 -13.38 -65.77 15.92
C GLY A 83 -13.44 -64.46 16.74
N SER A 84 -13.49 -64.54 18.08
CA SER A 84 -13.59 -63.40 19.04
C SER A 84 -13.16 -63.77 20.51
N PRO A 85 -13.56 -63.05 21.60
CA PRO A 85 -12.76 -62.19 22.52
C PRO A 85 -12.49 -62.86 23.93
N PRO A 86 -12.15 -62.22 25.11
CA PRO A 86 -12.14 -60.79 25.53
C PRO A 86 -10.90 -60.38 26.45
N PRO A 87 -10.91 -59.65 27.63
CA PRO A 87 -9.77 -58.79 28.05
C PRO A 87 -9.33 -58.88 29.57
N MET A 88 -8.71 -57.78 30.10
CA MET A 88 -8.45 -57.37 31.52
C MET A 88 -7.12 -57.69 32.26
N ALA A 89 -6.29 -56.64 32.41
CA ALA A 89 -5.84 -55.98 33.67
C ALA A 89 -4.91 -56.61 34.77
N THR A 90 -4.13 -55.71 35.40
CA THR A 90 -3.53 -55.68 36.78
C THR A 90 -2.08 -56.15 37.08
N MET A 91 -1.38 -55.30 37.88
CA MET A 91 -0.36 -55.54 38.93
C MET A 91 0.91 -56.38 38.67
N GLY A 92 2.08 -55.88 39.11
CA GLY A 92 3.33 -56.65 39.33
C GLY A 92 4.55 -55.76 39.60
N SER A 93 5.50 -56.17 40.45
CA SER A 93 6.65 -55.34 40.85
C SER A 93 7.93 -56.11 41.26
N MET A 94 9.05 -55.38 41.33
CA MET A 94 10.35 -55.67 41.99
C MET A 94 11.46 -56.49 41.28
N ALA A 95 12.69 -56.18 41.74
CA ALA A 95 13.94 -56.95 41.78
C ALA A 95 14.94 -56.96 40.58
N ALA A 96 16.22 -56.77 40.93
CA ALA A 96 17.43 -57.15 40.17
C ALA A 96 17.94 -58.53 40.70
N PRO A 97 19.07 -59.16 40.27
CA PRO A 97 20.46 -58.67 40.44
C PRO A 97 21.46 -59.18 39.31
N PRO A 98 22.75 -59.57 39.52
CA PRO A 98 23.93 -58.71 39.78
C PRO A 98 25.25 -59.04 38.99
N MET A 99 26.31 -58.25 39.29
CA MET A 99 27.75 -58.63 39.44
C MET A 99 28.72 -58.73 38.23
N GLY A 100 29.95 -58.23 38.48
CA GLY A 100 31.17 -58.35 37.68
C GLY A 100 32.25 -57.35 38.17
N MET A 101 33.47 -57.79 38.54
CA MET A 101 34.41 -56.97 39.33
C MET A 101 35.90 -57.24 39.03
N SER A 102 36.77 -56.21 39.16
CA SER A 102 38.26 -56.16 39.31
C SER A 102 38.86 -54.99 38.48
N GLY A 103 40.01 -54.38 38.79
CA GLY A 103 40.92 -54.48 39.94
C GLY A 103 42.05 -53.41 39.87
N SER A 104 42.65 -53.04 41.01
CA SER A 104 43.69 -51.97 41.17
C SER A 104 45.12 -52.60 41.34
N PRO A 105 46.22 -51.95 41.86
CA PRO A 105 46.47 -50.56 42.33
C PRO A 105 47.94 -49.98 42.11
N ILE A 106 48.25 -48.85 42.78
CA ILE A 106 49.58 -48.31 43.26
C ILE A 106 50.54 -47.54 42.31
N SER A 107 50.71 -46.21 42.54
CA SER A 107 51.95 -45.53 43.03
C SER A 107 51.88 -43.98 43.02
N GLY A 108 52.73 -43.29 43.82
CA GLY A 108 52.88 -41.81 43.95
C GLY A 108 54.35 -41.45 44.25
N PRO A 109 54.75 -40.39 45.01
CA PRO A 109 53.99 -39.30 45.67
C PRO A 109 54.68 -37.89 45.57
N TYR A 110 54.61 -37.05 46.65
CA TYR A 110 55.10 -35.65 46.85
C TYR A 110 54.25 -34.53 46.19
N GLY A 111 53.98 -33.36 46.79
CA GLY A 111 54.19 -32.82 48.17
C GLY A 111 54.48 -31.28 48.18
N ALA A 112 54.21 -30.45 49.20
CA ALA A 112 53.38 -30.54 50.43
C ALA A 112 53.28 -29.16 51.16
N GLN A 113 52.34 -29.00 52.12
CA GLN A 113 52.28 -27.98 53.22
C GLN A 113 51.95 -26.50 52.87
N MET A 114 51.36 -25.64 53.75
CA MET A 114 51.01 -25.64 55.21
C MET A 114 49.72 -24.72 55.39
N ALA A 115 49.05 -24.38 56.51
CA ALA A 115 49.12 -24.58 57.98
C ALA A 115 47.71 -24.39 58.67
N GLY A 116 47.64 -23.97 59.95
CA GLY A 116 46.43 -23.65 60.77
C GLY A 116 46.76 -22.64 61.90
N PRO A 117 46.11 -22.61 63.10
CA PRO A 117 45.03 -23.48 63.62
C PRO A 117 43.94 -22.82 64.56
N GLN A 118 43.02 -23.66 65.12
CA GLN A 118 42.24 -23.53 66.40
C GLN A 118 41.12 -22.46 66.60
N SER A 119 40.09 -22.61 67.49
CA SER A 119 39.27 -23.79 67.95
C SER A 119 38.16 -23.44 68.99
N GLY A 120 36.97 -24.08 68.92
CA GLY A 120 35.99 -24.27 70.04
C GLY A 120 34.68 -23.46 70.01
N ALA A 121 33.56 -23.80 70.70
CA ALA A 121 33.11 -25.06 71.33
C ALA A 121 31.60 -25.05 71.76
N PHE A 122 30.95 -26.23 71.85
CA PHE A 122 29.68 -26.58 72.56
C PHE A 122 28.28 -26.08 72.04
N PRO A 123 27.12 -26.69 72.45
CA PRO A 123 25.96 -26.90 71.53
C PRO A 123 24.53 -26.70 72.12
N GLY A 124 23.49 -26.85 71.26
CA GLY A 124 22.13 -27.24 71.70
C GLY A 124 20.95 -26.78 70.83
N GLY A 125 19.83 -27.54 70.83
CA GLY A 125 18.48 -27.05 70.45
C GLY A 125 17.84 -27.58 69.14
N PHE A 126 16.82 -28.43 69.27
CA PHE A 126 15.75 -28.72 68.28
C PHE A 126 14.41 -28.12 68.82
N PRO A 127 13.33 -28.01 68.03
CA PRO A 127 13.19 -27.57 66.63
C PRO A 127 12.07 -26.52 66.44
N GLY A 128 11.90 -25.95 65.24
CA GLY A 128 10.69 -25.15 64.96
C GLY A 128 10.51 -24.61 63.54
N GLY A 129 9.39 -24.98 62.89
CA GLY A 129 8.79 -24.26 61.76
C GLY A 129 9.37 -24.53 60.35
N PRO A 130 8.55 -24.94 59.36
CA PRO A 130 8.96 -24.91 57.96
C PRO A 130 8.92 -23.46 57.43
N ALA A 131 10.10 -22.86 57.25
CA ALA A 131 10.21 -21.55 56.61
C ALA A 131 9.79 -21.66 55.13
N GLN A 132 8.95 -20.73 54.66
CA GLN A 132 8.63 -20.62 53.23
C GLN A 132 9.90 -20.23 52.47
N MET A 133 10.31 -21.03 51.48
CA MET A 133 11.32 -20.60 50.52
C MET A 133 10.70 -19.54 49.61
N ALA A 134 10.93 -18.27 49.95
CA ALA A 134 10.77 -17.17 49.02
C ALA A 134 11.70 -17.42 47.81
N GLY A 135 11.12 -17.44 46.61
CA GLY A 135 11.90 -17.56 45.37
C GLY A 135 12.90 -16.39 45.23
N PRO A 136 13.99 -16.56 44.45
CA PRO A 136 14.98 -15.51 44.27
C PRO A 136 14.31 -14.23 43.74
N PRO A 137 14.64 -13.05 44.28
CA PRO A 137 13.95 -11.81 43.96
C PRO A 137 14.09 -11.49 42.47
N GLN A 138 12.95 -11.22 41.82
CA GLN A 138 12.95 -10.74 40.44
C GLN A 138 13.65 -9.38 40.38
N LYS A 139 14.90 -9.34 39.91
CA LYS A 139 15.46 -8.10 39.37
C LYS A 139 14.52 -7.62 38.27
N LYS A 140 14.04 -6.38 38.39
CA LYS A 140 13.35 -5.68 37.30
C LYS A 140 14.26 -5.63 36.07
N LEU A 141 13.67 -5.46 34.89
CA LEU A 141 14.42 -4.93 33.75
C LEU A 141 14.99 -3.56 34.16
N ASP A 142 16.20 -3.28 33.70
CA ASP A 142 16.83 -1.97 33.86
C ASP A 142 16.40 -1.10 32.67
N PRO A 143 15.63 0.00 32.86
CA PRO A 143 15.17 0.82 31.75
C PRO A 143 16.32 1.43 30.95
N ASP A 144 17.41 1.77 31.63
CA ASP A 144 18.56 2.47 31.07
C ASP A 144 19.42 1.57 30.15
N SER A 145 19.10 0.26 30.06
CA SER A 145 19.78 -0.67 29.16
C SER A 145 19.11 -0.82 27.78
N ILE A 146 18.02 -0.10 27.50
CA ILE A 146 17.30 -0.17 26.21
C ILE A 146 17.51 1.15 25.44
N PRO A 147 18.06 1.15 24.22
CA PRO A 147 18.25 2.37 23.44
C PRO A 147 16.90 2.95 23.00
N SER A 148 16.74 4.27 23.14
CA SER A 148 15.55 4.99 22.67
C SER A 148 15.50 5.05 21.14
N THR A 149 14.31 5.27 20.57
CA THR A 149 14.18 5.45 19.10
C THR A 149 15.01 6.65 18.61
N THR A 150 15.06 7.75 19.38
CA THR A 150 15.94 8.89 19.08
C THR A 150 17.42 8.49 19.03
N GLN A 151 17.91 7.71 20.01
CA GLN A 151 19.31 7.29 20.03
C GLN A 151 19.67 6.45 18.80
N VAL A 152 18.79 5.53 18.36
CA VAL A 152 19.06 4.70 17.16
C VAL A 152 19.05 5.54 15.88
N ILE A 153 18.16 6.54 15.77
CA ILE A 153 18.14 7.47 14.64
C ILE A 153 19.42 8.32 14.60
N GLU A 154 19.84 8.89 15.74
CA GLU A 154 21.06 9.69 15.84
C GLU A 154 22.33 8.85 15.60
N ASP A 155 22.37 7.62 16.12
CA ASP A 155 23.44 6.65 15.87
C ASP A 155 23.56 6.31 14.39
N ASP A 156 22.46 6.05 13.67
CA ASP A 156 22.51 5.70 12.25
C ASP A 156 22.84 6.92 11.38
N GLN A 157 22.32 8.10 11.73
CA GLN A 157 22.69 9.36 11.10
C GLN A 157 24.19 9.68 11.30
N ALA A 158 24.76 9.40 12.47
CA ALA A 158 26.19 9.57 12.73
C ALA A 158 27.07 8.55 12.00
N LYS A 159 26.58 7.31 11.81
CA LYS A 159 27.33 6.21 11.17
C LYS A 159 27.22 6.18 9.64
N ARG A 160 26.08 6.59 9.08
CA ARG A 160 25.72 6.44 7.66
C ARG A 160 25.20 7.72 6.98
N GLY A 161 24.91 8.78 7.74
CA GLY A 161 24.46 10.07 7.19
C GLY A 161 25.53 10.76 6.35
N GLY A 162 25.10 11.50 5.31
CA GLY A 162 25.95 12.20 4.36
C GLY A 162 26.75 11.32 3.39
N GLN A 163 26.68 9.99 3.53
CA GLN A 163 27.43 9.05 2.69
C GLN A 163 26.67 8.67 1.41
N VAL A 164 27.39 8.06 0.46
CA VAL A 164 26.80 7.49 -0.75
C VAL A 164 26.49 6.00 -0.52
N TYR A 165 25.22 5.65 -0.54
CA TYR A 165 24.75 4.26 -0.54
C TYR A 165 24.74 3.72 -1.97
N VAL A 166 25.71 2.85 -2.29
CA VAL A 166 25.85 2.23 -3.60
C VAL A 166 25.15 0.86 -3.59
N THR A 167 24.22 0.61 -4.52
CA THR A 167 23.33 -0.55 -4.49
C THR A 167 23.88 -1.82 -5.17
N ASN A 168 25.20 -2.02 -5.15
CA ASN A 168 25.88 -3.10 -5.89
C ASN A 168 25.99 -4.43 -5.13
N ILE A 169 25.57 -4.52 -3.86
CA ILE A 169 25.66 -5.74 -3.05
C ILE A 169 24.26 -6.37 -2.88
N ARG A 170 24.16 -7.68 -3.14
CA ARG A 170 22.94 -8.47 -2.89
C ARG A 170 22.62 -8.53 -1.40
N GLY A 171 21.35 -8.32 -1.04
CA GLY A 171 20.88 -8.35 0.35
C GLY A 171 21.55 -7.33 1.29
N GLN A 172 22.06 -6.23 0.73
CA GLN A 172 22.62 -5.11 1.47
C GLN A 172 21.51 -4.37 2.23
N VAL A 173 21.70 -4.14 3.54
CA VAL A 173 20.75 -3.41 4.37
C VAL A 173 20.97 -1.90 4.19
N PRO A 174 19.95 -1.11 3.76
CA PRO A 174 20.08 0.32 3.56
C PRO A 174 20.14 1.11 4.89
N PRO A 175 20.49 2.41 4.85
CA PRO A 175 20.26 3.32 5.97
C PRO A 175 18.78 3.43 6.34
N LEU A 176 18.46 3.85 7.57
CA LEU A 176 17.08 4.02 8.01
C LEU A 176 16.33 5.06 7.17
N VAL A 177 14.99 5.07 7.22
CA VAL A 177 14.18 6.09 6.51
C VAL A 177 14.35 7.50 7.08
N THR A 178 14.94 7.60 8.28
CA THR A 178 15.26 8.81 9.03
C THR A 178 16.67 9.35 8.77
N THR A 179 17.50 8.62 8.02
CA THR A 179 18.88 9.00 7.69
C THR A 179 18.92 9.82 6.40
N ASP A 180 19.69 10.91 6.40
CA ASP A 180 19.98 11.69 5.18
C ASP A 180 21.22 11.12 4.46
N PHE A 181 21.01 10.44 3.34
CA PHE A 181 22.06 9.85 2.50
C PHE A 181 21.75 10.05 1.00
N THR A 182 22.77 9.88 0.15
CA THR A 182 22.62 9.89 -1.32
C THR A 182 22.71 8.47 -1.85
N VAL A 183 21.88 8.09 -2.82
CA VAL A 183 21.90 6.77 -3.46
C VAL A 183 22.58 6.82 -4.82
N GLN A 184 23.42 5.83 -5.10
CA GLN A 184 23.92 5.52 -6.44
C GLN A 184 23.42 4.12 -6.84
N ASP A 185 22.56 4.06 -7.86
CA ASP A 185 22.12 2.77 -8.41
C ASP A 185 23.29 2.10 -9.17
N GLN A 186 23.57 0.84 -8.81
CA GLN A 186 24.52 -0.05 -9.47
C GLN A 186 23.99 -1.51 -9.52
N GLY A 187 22.69 -1.68 -9.72
CA GLY A 187 22.07 -2.97 -10.11
C GLY A 187 20.93 -3.46 -9.20
N ASN A 188 20.78 -2.89 -8.01
CA ASN A 188 19.58 -3.06 -7.17
C ASN A 188 18.85 -1.73 -7.01
N ALA A 189 17.53 -1.77 -6.96
CA ALA A 189 16.70 -0.58 -6.87
C ALA A 189 16.99 0.23 -5.61
N SER A 190 16.91 1.56 -5.74
CA SER A 190 17.10 2.48 -4.62
C SER A 190 16.13 2.19 -3.45
N PRO A 191 16.58 2.29 -2.19
CA PRO A 191 15.72 2.20 -1.00
C PRO A 191 14.70 3.35 -0.88
N ARG A 192 14.63 4.25 -1.87
CA ARG A 192 13.50 5.18 -2.08
C ARG A 192 12.31 4.52 -2.79
N PHE A 193 12.57 3.53 -3.65
CA PHE A 193 11.56 2.79 -4.41
C PHE A 193 11.15 1.48 -3.74
N MET A 194 12.08 0.74 -3.14
CA MET A 194 11.82 -0.58 -2.54
C MET A 194 12.59 -0.78 -1.23
N ARG A 195 11.88 -1.10 -0.14
CA ARG A 195 12.45 -1.57 1.14
C ARG A 195 11.83 -2.90 1.55
N CYS A 196 12.55 -3.71 2.32
CA CYS A 196 12.12 -5.05 2.72
C CYS A 196 12.12 -5.24 4.24
N THR A 197 11.21 -6.06 4.75
CA THR A 197 11.14 -6.43 6.17
C THR A 197 12.39 -7.16 6.66
N THR A 198 13.04 -7.92 5.77
CA THR A 198 14.42 -8.40 5.90
C THR A 198 15.08 -8.51 4.53
N TYR A 199 16.39 -8.24 4.48
CA TYR A 199 17.22 -8.35 3.27
C TYR A 199 17.93 -9.72 3.13
N SER A 200 17.66 -10.65 4.05
CA SER A 200 18.05 -12.06 3.95
C SER A 200 16.85 -12.95 4.24
N PHE A 201 16.31 -13.60 3.20
CA PHE A 201 15.13 -14.46 3.33
C PHE A 201 15.51 -15.84 3.91
N PRO A 202 14.62 -16.48 4.69
CA PRO A 202 14.81 -17.84 5.15
C PRO A 202 14.86 -18.81 3.96
N SER A 203 15.74 -19.81 3.98
CA SER A 203 15.85 -20.76 2.86
C SER A 203 14.67 -21.74 2.72
N THR A 204 13.84 -21.90 3.76
CA THR A 204 12.71 -22.83 3.76
C THR A 204 11.45 -22.26 4.40
N ALA A 205 10.30 -22.77 3.97
CA ALA A 205 8.99 -22.43 4.53
C ALA A 205 8.88 -22.72 6.04
N ASP A 206 9.56 -23.73 6.56
CA ASP A 206 9.54 -24.07 7.99
C ASP A 206 10.44 -23.14 8.81
N LEU A 207 11.58 -22.70 8.26
CA LEU A 207 12.41 -21.66 8.86
C LEU A 207 11.65 -20.32 8.93
N ALA A 208 10.87 -19.99 7.89
CA ALA A 208 9.95 -18.84 7.91
C ALA A 208 8.86 -18.99 8.99
N LYS A 209 8.22 -20.17 9.09
CA LYS A 209 7.25 -20.48 10.17
C LYS A 209 7.88 -20.45 11.56
N GLN A 210 9.18 -20.71 11.70
CA GLN A 210 9.92 -20.66 12.96
C GLN A 210 10.23 -19.22 13.37
N CYS A 211 10.84 -18.41 12.48
CA CYS A 211 11.27 -17.05 12.82
C CYS A 211 10.10 -16.07 13.07
N LYS A 212 8.91 -16.33 12.49
CA LYS A 212 7.71 -15.47 12.50
C LYS A 212 7.87 -14.07 11.89
N VAL A 213 9.03 -13.73 11.36
CA VAL A 213 9.27 -12.50 10.59
C VAL A 213 8.46 -12.57 9.29
N PRO A 214 7.55 -11.62 9.03
CA PRO A 214 6.82 -11.58 7.76
C PRO A 214 7.79 -11.22 6.63
N LEU A 215 7.69 -11.92 5.50
CA LEU A 215 8.49 -11.62 4.32
C LEU A 215 7.70 -10.64 3.46
N ALA A 216 8.09 -9.36 3.44
CA ALA A 216 7.35 -8.34 2.70
C ALA A 216 8.26 -7.25 2.13
N ALA A 217 7.80 -6.59 1.06
CA ALA A 217 8.43 -5.41 0.48
C ALA A 217 7.46 -4.23 0.45
N ILE A 218 7.95 -3.04 0.81
CA ILE A 218 7.25 -1.76 0.70
C ILE A 218 7.74 -1.13 -0.59
N ILE A 219 6.85 -1.00 -1.56
CA ILE A 219 7.16 -0.54 -2.92
C ILE A 219 6.49 0.82 -3.12
N LYS A 220 7.29 1.85 -3.43
CA LYS A 220 6.86 3.22 -3.74
C LYS A 220 7.33 3.57 -5.16
N PRO A 221 6.68 3.04 -6.24
CA PRO A 221 7.26 3.07 -7.59
C PRO A 221 7.49 4.48 -8.17
N PHE A 222 6.69 5.44 -7.72
CA PHE A 222 6.76 6.84 -8.17
C PHE A 222 7.52 7.78 -7.21
N ALA A 223 8.22 7.23 -6.21
CA ALA A 223 8.97 8.01 -5.23
C ALA A 223 9.86 9.09 -5.88
N THR A 224 9.75 10.32 -5.38
CA THR A 224 10.53 11.46 -5.87
C THR A 224 12.03 11.23 -5.67
N VAL A 225 12.78 11.19 -6.77
CA VAL A 225 14.25 11.12 -6.75
C VAL A 225 14.81 12.51 -6.40
N PRO A 226 15.69 12.64 -5.40
CA PRO A 226 16.39 13.90 -5.10
C PRO A 226 17.18 14.43 -6.30
N LYS A 227 17.27 15.76 -6.45
CA LYS A 227 17.96 16.41 -7.59
C LYS A 227 19.47 16.17 -7.65
N ASN A 228 20.06 15.60 -6.60
CA ASN A 228 21.46 15.19 -6.50
C ASN A 228 21.68 13.68 -6.74
N GLU A 229 20.63 12.92 -7.08
CA GLU A 229 20.69 11.52 -7.48
C GLU A 229 20.43 11.37 -8.98
N THR A 230 20.91 10.26 -9.57
CA THR A 230 20.70 9.97 -10.99
C THR A 230 19.22 9.73 -11.29
N PRO A 231 18.61 10.42 -12.27
CA PRO A 231 17.23 10.16 -12.67
C PRO A 231 17.09 8.80 -13.37
N LEU A 232 15.86 8.30 -13.48
CA LEU A 232 15.58 7.07 -14.22
C LEU A 232 15.80 7.25 -15.73
N TYR A 233 16.60 6.39 -16.32
CA TYR A 233 16.79 6.35 -17.78
C TYR A 233 15.60 5.69 -18.48
N ILE A 234 15.26 6.19 -19.67
CA ILE A 234 14.22 5.64 -20.53
C ILE A 234 14.88 4.80 -21.64
N VAL A 235 14.52 3.52 -21.71
CA VAL A 235 15.05 2.53 -22.63
C VAL A 235 14.05 2.27 -23.76
N ASN A 236 14.54 2.18 -24.99
CA ASN A 236 13.72 1.87 -26.16
C ASN A 236 14.31 0.65 -26.90
N HIS A 237 13.48 -0.39 -27.07
CA HIS A 237 13.82 -1.62 -27.81
C HIS A 237 13.18 -1.67 -29.20
N GLY A 238 12.59 -0.57 -29.67
CA GLY A 238 11.91 -0.47 -30.95
C GLY A 238 10.62 -1.29 -31.00
N GLU A 239 10.20 -1.64 -32.23
CA GLU A 239 8.92 -2.29 -32.52
C GLU A 239 8.72 -3.66 -31.85
N THR A 240 9.81 -4.35 -31.50
CA THR A 240 9.73 -5.62 -30.75
C THR A 240 9.42 -5.46 -29.27
N GLY A 241 9.46 -4.23 -28.75
CA GLY A 241 9.16 -3.91 -27.35
C GLY A 241 10.18 -4.49 -26.35
N PRO A 242 9.89 -4.33 -25.05
CA PRO A 242 10.79 -4.78 -23.98
C PRO A 242 11.05 -6.29 -24.02
N ILE A 243 12.33 -6.67 -23.99
CA ILE A 243 12.74 -8.07 -24.01
C ILE A 243 12.33 -8.73 -22.69
N ARG A 244 11.70 -9.91 -22.78
CA ARG A 244 11.18 -10.67 -21.64
C ARG A 244 11.62 -12.12 -21.73
N CYS A 245 11.86 -12.77 -20.59
CA CYS A 245 12.03 -14.22 -20.54
C CYS A 245 10.75 -14.92 -21.04
N ASN A 246 10.91 -15.91 -21.92
CA ASN A 246 9.79 -16.61 -22.55
C ASN A 246 8.90 -17.36 -21.55
N ARG A 247 9.47 -17.80 -20.40
CA ARG A 247 8.77 -18.55 -19.34
C ARG A 247 8.06 -17.61 -18.35
N CYS A 248 8.79 -16.96 -17.43
CA CYS A 248 8.20 -16.16 -16.35
C CYS A 248 7.77 -14.74 -16.76
N LYS A 249 8.03 -14.32 -18.01
CA LYS A 249 7.77 -12.97 -18.53
C LYS A 249 8.41 -11.83 -17.72
N ALA A 250 9.48 -12.11 -16.97
CA ALA A 250 10.31 -11.07 -16.37
C ALA A 250 11.05 -10.29 -17.47
N TYR A 251 11.14 -8.98 -17.31
CA TYR A 251 11.82 -8.07 -18.23
C TYR A 251 13.34 -8.19 -18.10
N MET A 252 14.05 -7.90 -19.20
CA MET A 252 15.51 -7.75 -19.21
C MET A 252 15.97 -6.82 -18.09
N CYS A 253 16.96 -7.28 -17.32
CA CYS A 253 17.48 -6.63 -16.12
C CYS A 253 18.90 -7.15 -15.80
N PRO A 254 19.62 -6.59 -14.80
CA PRO A 254 20.94 -7.07 -14.39
C PRO A 254 21.02 -8.54 -13.95
N TYR A 255 19.90 -9.22 -13.70
CA TYR A 255 19.86 -10.63 -13.26
C TYR A 255 19.72 -11.62 -14.44
N MET A 256 19.99 -11.17 -15.67
CA MET A 256 19.99 -12.01 -16.88
C MET A 256 21.43 -12.41 -17.23
N GLN A 257 21.78 -13.68 -17.04
CA GLN A 257 23.13 -14.19 -17.30
C GLN A 257 23.28 -14.54 -18.78
N PHE A 258 24.09 -13.78 -19.51
CA PHE A 258 24.40 -14.08 -20.91
C PHE A 258 25.41 -15.23 -21.04
N ILE A 259 25.21 -16.07 -22.05
CA ILE A 259 25.97 -17.31 -22.32
C ILE A 259 26.19 -17.50 -23.82
N ASP A 260 26.92 -18.54 -24.22
CA ASP A 260 27.18 -18.90 -25.63
C ASP A 260 27.73 -17.74 -26.48
N GLY A 261 28.70 -17.00 -25.93
CA GLY A 261 29.31 -15.84 -26.59
C GLY A 261 28.35 -14.64 -26.75
N GLY A 262 27.25 -14.60 -25.99
CA GLY A 262 26.25 -13.53 -25.99
C GLY A 262 24.99 -13.86 -26.79
N ARG A 263 24.91 -15.05 -27.40
CA ARG A 263 23.79 -15.47 -28.26
C ARG A 263 22.54 -15.85 -27.48
N ARG A 264 22.69 -16.27 -26.22
CA ARG A 264 21.60 -16.70 -25.34
C ARG A 264 21.73 -16.07 -23.96
N TYR A 265 20.64 -16.02 -23.21
CA TYR A 265 20.66 -15.61 -21.80
C TYR A 265 19.79 -16.52 -20.94
N GLN A 266 20.32 -16.88 -19.77
CA GLN A 266 19.59 -17.57 -18.71
C GLN A 266 18.92 -16.54 -17.79
N CYS A 267 17.63 -16.75 -17.54
CA CYS A 267 16.83 -15.85 -16.72
C CYS A 267 16.97 -16.16 -15.23
N GLY A 268 17.61 -15.28 -14.44
CA GLY A 268 17.86 -15.46 -13.01
C GLY A 268 16.61 -15.67 -12.13
N PHE A 269 15.41 -15.37 -12.64
CA PHE A 269 14.15 -15.65 -11.95
C PHE A 269 13.66 -17.10 -12.05
N CYS A 270 13.98 -17.84 -13.12
CA CYS A 270 13.36 -19.16 -13.38
C CYS A 270 14.26 -20.15 -14.15
N SER A 271 15.55 -19.84 -14.24
CA SER A 271 16.63 -20.59 -14.90
C SER A 271 16.38 -20.97 -16.37
N CYS A 272 15.34 -20.41 -17.01
CA CYS A 272 15.03 -20.63 -18.40
C CYS A 272 16.04 -19.92 -19.30
N VAL A 273 16.66 -20.65 -20.22
CA VAL A 273 17.48 -20.10 -21.31
C VAL A 273 16.55 -19.53 -22.40
N ASN A 274 16.98 -18.44 -23.04
CA ASN A 274 16.27 -17.75 -24.11
C ASN A 274 17.30 -17.29 -25.16
N GLU A 275 16.93 -17.28 -26.44
CA GLU A 275 17.75 -16.66 -27.49
C GLU A 275 17.78 -15.14 -27.33
N VAL A 276 18.90 -14.50 -27.66
CA VAL A 276 19.02 -13.04 -27.73
C VAL A 276 18.56 -12.56 -29.12
N PRO A 277 17.62 -11.60 -29.22
CA PRO A 277 17.20 -11.04 -30.51
C PRO A 277 18.37 -10.42 -31.26
N VAL A 278 18.40 -10.56 -32.59
CA VAL A 278 19.54 -10.14 -33.44
C VAL A 278 19.87 -8.65 -33.26
N GLN A 279 18.85 -7.79 -33.19
CA GLN A 279 18.98 -6.34 -32.96
C GLN A 279 19.43 -5.96 -31.53
N TYR A 280 19.49 -6.93 -30.62
CA TYR A 280 19.95 -6.79 -29.23
C TYR A 280 21.20 -7.63 -28.94
N PHE A 281 21.76 -8.34 -29.93
CA PHE A 281 22.96 -9.15 -29.76
C PHE A 281 24.18 -8.28 -29.48
N GLN A 282 25.01 -8.70 -28.52
CA GLN A 282 26.36 -8.19 -28.31
C GLN A 282 27.24 -9.32 -27.78
N HIS A 283 28.52 -9.29 -28.13
CA HIS A 283 29.50 -10.27 -27.67
C HIS A 283 29.76 -10.18 -26.15
N LEU A 284 30.28 -11.28 -25.61
CA LEU A 284 30.89 -11.33 -24.29
C LEU A 284 32.38 -11.02 -24.36
N ASP A 285 32.89 -10.40 -23.30
CA ASP A 285 34.31 -10.22 -23.07
C ASP A 285 34.98 -11.51 -22.52
N HIS A 286 36.28 -11.41 -22.24
CA HIS A 286 37.10 -12.47 -21.68
C HIS A 286 36.73 -12.88 -20.23
N MET A 287 35.86 -12.12 -19.55
CA MET A 287 35.30 -12.43 -18.23
C MET A 287 33.86 -12.96 -18.32
N GLY A 288 33.30 -13.13 -19.53
CA GLY A 288 31.92 -13.55 -19.74
C GLY A 288 30.88 -12.45 -19.51
N ARG A 289 31.30 -11.18 -19.39
CA ARG A 289 30.39 -10.02 -19.28
C ARG A 289 30.06 -9.48 -20.67
N ARG A 290 28.86 -8.91 -20.84
CA ARG A 290 28.46 -8.28 -22.11
C ARG A 290 29.21 -6.96 -22.30
N MET A 291 29.75 -6.70 -23.49
CA MET A 291 30.61 -5.52 -23.70
C MET A 291 29.90 -4.18 -23.47
N ASP A 292 28.59 -4.11 -23.74
CA ASP A 292 27.72 -2.94 -23.57
C ASP A 292 27.01 -2.90 -22.19
N LEU A 293 27.45 -3.70 -21.21
CA LEU A 293 26.86 -3.80 -19.86
C LEU A 293 26.64 -2.44 -19.18
N TYR A 294 27.64 -1.55 -19.26
CA TYR A 294 27.61 -0.22 -18.63
C TYR A 294 27.08 0.88 -19.55
N GLU A 295 26.84 0.59 -20.83
CA GLU A 295 26.18 1.48 -21.78
C GLU A 295 24.65 1.36 -21.69
N ARG A 296 24.18 0.19 -21.23
CA ARG A 296 22.76 -0.18 -21.13
C ARG A 296 22.26 -0.11 -19.69
N PRO A 297 21.38 0.85 -19.33
CA PRO A 297 20.83 0.95 -17.98
C PRO A 297 19.97 -0.27 -17.62
N GLU A 298 19.32 -0.93 -18.59
CA GLU A 298 18.58 -2.18 -18.39
C GLU A 298 19.47 -3.40 -18.08
N LEU A 299 20.79 -3.27 -18.20
CA LEU A 299 21.76 -4.31 -17.83
C LEU A 299 22.59 -3.98 -16.58
N SER A 300 22.67 -2.70 -16.19
CA SER A 300 23.55 -2.22 -15.11
C SER A 300 22.85 -1.56 -13.92
N LEU A 301 21.59 -1.11 -14.06
CA LEU A 301 20.84 -0.43 -13.01
C LEU A 301 19.68 -1.30 -12.49
N GLY A 302 19.32 -1.12 -11.23
CA GLY A 302 18.14 -1.73 -10.63
C GLY A 302 16.84 -1.06 -11.05
N SER A 303 16.85 0.26 -11.31
CA SER A 303 15.67 1.05 -11.68
C SER A 303 15.80 1.79 -13.01
N TYR A 304 14.82 1.64 -13.90
CA TYR A 304 14.75 2.27 -15.23
C TYR A 304 13.31 2.21 -15.79
N GLU A 305 13.05 2.92 -16.88
CA GLU A 305 11.79 2.84 -17.64
C GLU A 305 12.02 2.21 -19.02
N PHE A 306 11.04 1.47 -19.54
CA PHE A 306 10.93 1.19 -20.98
C PHE A 306 9.81 2.02 -21.61
N ILE A 307 10.00 2.41 -22.87
CA ILE A 307 8.89 2.74 -23.78
C ILE A 307 8.11 1.44 -24.06
N ALA A 308 6.80 1.47 -23.89
CA ALA A 308 5.93 0.32 -24.14
C ALA A 308 5.34 0.37 -25.57
N THR A 309 5.30 -0.79 -26.23
CA THR A 309 4.73 -0.97 -27.57
C THR A 309 3.20 -1.04 -27.56
N LEU A 310 2.57 -1.00 -28.74
CA LEU A 310 1.10 -0.96 -28.85
C LEU A 310 0.38 -2.15 -28.23
N ASP A 311 1.03 -3.32 -28.12
CA ASP A 311 0.50 -4.51 -27.42
C ASP A 311 0.31 -4.32 -25.89
N TYR A 312 0.88 -3.26 -25.32
CA TYR A 312 0.67 -2.85 -23.93
C TYR A 312 -0.40 -1.74 -23.77
N CYS A 313 -1.05 -1.34 -24.87
CA CYS A 313 -2.04 -0.27 -24.89
C CYS A 313 -3.46 -0.83 -25.12
N LYS A 314 -4.47 -0.21 -24.50
CA LYS A 314 -5.87 -0.61 -24.70
C LYS A 314 -6.23 -0.53 -26.19
N ASN A 315 -6.86 -1.59 -26.71
CA ASN A 315 -7.28 -1.72 -28.11
C ASN A 315 -6.14 -1.56 -29.16
N ASN A 316 -4.88 -1.78 -28.78
CA ASN A 316 -3.69 -1.56 -29.61
C ASN A 316 -3.53 -0.13 -30.18
N LYS A 317 -4.14 0.88 -29.54
CA LYS A 317 -4.02 2.30 -29.91
C LYS A 317 -3.14 3.05 -28.90
N PRO A 318 -2.39 4.10 -29.29
CA PRO A 318 -1.80 5.03 -28.34
C PRO A 318 -2.87 5.63 -27.41
N PRO A 319 -2.63 5.75 -26.09
CA PRO A 319 -3.61 6.33 -25.17
C PRO A 319 -3.64 7.86 -25.28
N ASN A 320 -4.83 8.45 -25.12
CA ASN A 320 -4.97 9.90 -25.05
C ASN A 320 -4.36 10.46 -23.75
N PRO A 321 -3.83 11.71 -23.74
CA PRO A 321 -3.50 12.44 -22.52
C PRO A 321 -4.69 12.51 -21.55
N PRO A 322 -4.44 12.51 -20.23
CA PRO A 322 -5.49 12.45 -19.23
C PRO A 322 -6.22 13.79 -19.06
N ALA A 323 -7.38 13.77 -18.39
CA ALA A 323 -8.11 14.98 -18.02
C ALA A 323 -8.35 15.10 -16.51
N TYR A 324 -8.35 16.33 -16.00
CA TYR A 324 -8.67 16.67 -14.61
C TYR A 324 -10.06 17.30 -14.55
N ILE A 325 -10.97 16.73 -13.75
CA ILE A 325 -12.35 17.22 -13.62
C ILE A 325 -12.58 17.74 -12.21
N PHE A 326 -12.86 19.03 -12.08
CA PHE A 326 -13.13 19.68 -10.79
C PHE A 326 -14.62 19.66 -10.51
N MET A 327 -15.01 19.07 -9.38
CA MET A 327 -16.39 18.77 -9.00
C MET A 327 -16.72 19.41 -7.66
N ILE A 328 -17.49 20.50 -7.68
CA ILE A 328 -17.69 21.38 -6.52
C ILE A 328 -19.10 21.22 -5.96
N ASP A 329 -19.22 20.75 -4.73
CA ASP A 329 -20.45 20.81 -3.93
C ASP A 329 -20.80 22.27 -3.61
N VAL A 330 -21.86 22.77 -4.24
CA VAL A 330 -22.43 24.12 -4.09
C VAL A 330 -23.71 24.11 -3.25
N SER A 331 -23.81 23.19 -2.29
CA SER A 331 -24.82 23.24 -1.23
C SER A 331 -24.61 24.43 -0.28
N TYR A 332 -25.66 24.75 0.47
CA TYR A 332 -25.69 25.83 1.46
C TYR A 332 -24.47 25.85 2.40
N ASN A 333 -23.97 24.68 2.80
CA ASN A 333 -22.84 24.56 3.72
C ASN A 333 -21.52 25.11 3.14
N ASN A 334 -21.27 24.90 1.84
CA ASN A 334 -20.02 25.32 1.18
C ASN A 334 -20.07 26.75 0.63
N ILE A 335 -21.26 27.24 0.30
CA ILE A 335 -21.49 28.66 0.02
C ILE A 335 -21.29 29.46 1.32
N LYS A 336 -21.96 29.07 2.41
CA LYS A 336 -21.90 29.76 3.71
C LYS A 336 -20.52 29.76 4.36
N SER A 337 -19.72 28.70 4.18
CA SER A 337 -18.35 28.62 4.72
C SER A 337 -17.33 29.43 3.92
N GLY A 338 -17.73 30.02 2.77
CA GLY A 338 -16.83 30.69 1.83
C GLY A 338 -15.99 29.74 0.97
N LEU A 339 -16.16 28.42 1.14
CA LEU A 339 -15.32 27.41 0.48
C LEU A 339 -15.45 27.44 -1.05
N VAL A 340 -16.67 27.56 -1.60
CA VAL A 340 -16.87 27.62 -3.06
C VAL A 340 -16.08 28.76 -3.68
N LYS A 341 -16.09 29.94 -3.04
CA LYS A 341 -15.32 31.10 -3.48
C LYS A 341 -13.81 30.84 -3.38
N LEU A 342 -13.33 30.29 -2.26
CA LEU A 342 -11.91 29.95 -2.11
C LEU A 342 -11.42 28.96 -3.18
N ILE A 343 -12.21 27.93 -3.50
CA ILE A 343 -11.90 26.98 -4.58
C ILE A 343 -11.80 27.71 -5.92
N CYS A 344 -12.80 28.53 -6.25
CA CYS A 344 -12.86 29.21 -7.55
C CYS A 344 -11.73 30.24 -7.73
N GLU A 345 -11.37 31.01 -6.69
CA GLU A 345 -10.23 31.93 -6.75
C GLU A 345 -8.88 31.20 -6.86
N GLU A 346 -8.67 30.11 -6.11
CA GLU A 346 -7.42 29.35 -6.20
C GLU A 346 -7.24 28.71 -7.57
N LEU A 347 -8.29 28.10 -8.14
CA LEU A 347 -8.24 27.42 -9.43
C LEU A 347 -7.77 28.34 -10.56
N LYS A 348 -8.15 29.63 -10.57
CA LYS A 348 -7.66 30.63 -11.54
C LYS A 348 -6.13 30.72 -11.60
N THR A 349 -5.43 30.38 -10.50
CA THR A 349 -3.95 30.43 -10.38
C THR A 349 -3.28 29.04 -10.31
N LEU A 350 -4.04 27.99 -10.02
CA LEU A 350 -3.55 26.62 -9.94
C LEU A 350 -3.56 25.93 -11.31
N LEU A 351 -4.49 26.29 -12.18
CA LEU A 351 -4.57 25.74 -13.54
C LEU A 351 -3.36 26.14 -14.42
N ASP A 352 -2.62 27.20 -14.06
CA ASP A 352 -1.31 27.54 -14.64
C ASP A 352 -0.17 26.59 -14.24
N ARG A 353 -0.37 25.81 -13.18
CA ARG A 353 0.62 24.89 -12.58
C ARG A 353 0.27 23.41 -12.83
N LEU A 354 -0.62 23.13 -13.78
CA LEU A 354 -0.92 21.77 -14.23
C LEU A 354 0.37 21.04 -14.65
N PRO A 355 0.58 19.77 -14.25
CA PRO A 355 1.76 19.00 -14.62
C PRO A 355 2.00 18.96 -16.13
N LYS A 356 3.27 19.06 -16.53
CA LYS A 356 3.73 18.96 -17.92
C LYS A 356 5.10 18.28 -17.97
N GLU A 357 5.41 17.64 -19.10
CA GLU A 357 6.69 16.95 -19.28
C GLU A 357 7.85 17.98 -19.39
N GLU A 358 9.08 17.58 -19.06
CA GLU A 358 10.21 18.49 -19.00
C GLU A 358 10.52 19.10 -20.39
N GLY A 359 10.71 20.41 -20.45
CA GLY A 359 10.87 21.17 -21.69
C GLY A 359 9.57 21.53 -22.43
N ALA A 360 8.40 21.02 -22.01
CA ALA A 360 7.13 21.39 -22.62
C ALA A 360 6.70 22.84 -22.25
N GLU A 361 6.12 23.57 -23.21
CA GLU A 361 5.58 24.92 -22.96
C GLU A 361 4.25 24.86 -22.19
N THR A 362 3.31 24.04 -22.66
CA THR A 362 1.96 23.88 -22.10
C THR A 362 1.75 22.50 -21.50
N SER A 363 0.73 22.36 -20.64
CA SER A 363 0.25 21.03 -20.22
C SER A 363 -0.66 20.43 -21.29
N PRO A 364 -0.52 19.13 -21.61
CA PRO A 364 -1.46 18.39 -22.45
C PRO A 364 -2.73 17.97 -21.69
N ILE A 365 -2.76 18.14 -20.36
CA ILE A 365 -3.89 17.73 -19.51
C ILE A 365 -5.10 18.63 -19.82
N LYS A 366 -6.22 18.01 -20.18
CA LYS A 366 -7.49 18.72 -20.38
C LYS A 366 -8.17 18.98 -19.03
N VAL A 367 -8.98 20.02 -18.95
CA VAL A 367 -9.75 20.37 -17.74
C VAL A 367 -11.24 20.46 -18.02
N GLY A 368 -12.05 20.04 -17.04
CA GLY A 368 -13.51 20.17 -17.05
C GLY A 368 -14.05 20.55 -15.67
N PHE A 369 -15.25 21.12 -15.64
CA PHE A 369 -15.84 21.71 -14.44
C PHE A 369 -17.30 21.27 -14.27
N VAL A 370 -17.64 20.82 -13.06
CA VAL A 370 -19.01 20.49 -12.65
C VAL A 370 -19.27 21.11 -11.28
N THR A 371 -20.43 21.73 -11.09
CA THR A 371 -20.94 22.05 -9.75
C THR A 371 -22.13 21.15 -9.46
N TYR A 372 -22.39 20.82 -8.19
CA TYR A 372 -23.51 19.95 -7.83
C TYR A 372 -24.08 20.25 -6.45
N ASN A 373 -25.35 19.87 -6.27
CA ASN A 373 -26.00 19.77 -4.98
C ASN A 373 -26.73 18.42 -4.92
N LYS A 374 -28.06 18.39 -4.98
CA LYS A 374 -28.85 17.19 -5.31
C LYS A 374 -28.97 16.93 -6.82
N ILE A 375 -28.65 17.90 -7.67
CA ILE A 375 -28.52 17.78 -9.14
C ILE A 375 -27.14 18.26 -9.61
N LEU A 376 -26.77 17.94 -10.85
CA LEU A 376 -25.46 18.29 -11.44
C LEU A 376 -25.60 19.42 -12.48
N HIS A 377 -24.59 20.27 -12.55
CA HIS A 377 -24.48 21.38 -13.51
C HIS A 377 -23.11 21.26 -14.21
N PHE A 378 -23.13 20.85 -15.47
CA PHE A 378 -21.95 20.80 -16.35
C PHE A 378 -21.75 22.15 -17.02
N TYR A 379 -20.50 22.48 -17.38
CA TYR A 379 -20.20 23.73 -18.07
C TYR A 379 -19.49 23.50 -19.40
N ASN A 380 -20.02 24.12 -20.46
CA ASN A 380 -19.31 24.31 -21.72
C ASN A 380 -18.35 25.50 -21.57
N VAL A 381 -17.06 25.22 -21.70
CA VAL A 381 -15.96 26.20 -21.59
C VAL A 381 -15.11 26.26 -22.87
N LYS A 382 -15.67 25.85 -24.02
CA LYS A 382 -14.99 25.86 -25.32
C LYS A 382 -14.45 27.26 -25.65
N SER A 383 -13.17 27.35 -26.04
CA SER A 383 -12.41 28.58 -26.31
C SER A 383 -13.03 29.57 -27.30
N ALA A 384 -13.96 29.13 -28.16
CA ALA A 384 -14.70 29.98 -29.09
C ALA A 384 -15.89 30.72 -28.46
N LEU A 385 -16.22 30.49 -27.19
CA LEU A 385 -17.29 31.15 -26.46
C LEU A 385 -16.82 32.45 -25.79
N ALA A 386 -17.69 33.46 -25.73
CA ALA A 386 -17.45 34.67 -24.93
C ALA A 386 -17.89 34.50 -23.45
N GLN A 387 -18.79 33.57 -23.18
CA GLN A 387 -19.33 33.24 -21.86
C GLN A 387 -19.53 31.72 -21.75
N PRO A 388 -19.33 31.11 -20.56
CA PRO A 388 -19.61 29.69 -20.35
C PRO A 388 -21.12 29.39 -20.47
N GLN A 389 -21.47 28.16 -20.84
CA GLN A 389 -22.87 27.71 -20.89
C GLN A 389 -23.08 26.62 -19.84
N MET A 390 -24.08 26.77 -18.96
CA MET A 390 -24.47 25.75 -17.99
C MET A 390 -25.45 24.75 -18.62
N MET A 391 -25.25 23.45 -18.38
CA MET A 391 -26.15 22.36 -18.75
C MET A 391 -26.50 21.56 -17.50
N VAL A 392 -27.78 21.55 -17.13
CA VAL A 392 -28.26 20.95 -15.87
C VAL A 392 -28.75 19.53 -16.12
N VAL A 393 -28.25 18.57 -15.33
CA VAL A 393 -28.68 17.18 -15.33
C VAL A 393 -29.37 16.89 -14.00
N SER A 394 -30.70 16.80 -14.04
CA SER A 394 -31.57 16.52 -12.89
C SER A 394 -31.90 15.04 -12.73
N ASP A 395 -31.68 14.21 -13.76
CA ASP A 395 -31.76 12.76 -13.61
C ASP A 395 -30.47 12.27 -12.96
N VAL A 396 -30.58 11.89 -11.69
CA VAL A 396 -29.48 11.34 -10.88
C VAL A 396 -29.58 9.83 -10.72
N ALA A 397 -30.55 9.17 -11.36
CA ALA A 397 -30.67 7.72 -11.41
C ALA A 397 -29.93 7.14 -12.63
N GLU A 398 -30.14 7.73 -13.80
CA GLU A 398 -29.48 7.35 -15.07
C GLU A 398 -28.51 8.47 -15.51
N MET A 399 -27.40 8.62 -14.78
CA MET A 399 -26.45 9.70 -14.98
C MET A 399 -25.76 9.64 -16.36
N PHE A 400 -25.80 10.76 -17.09
CA PHE A 400 -25.17 10.94 -18.39
C PHE A 400 -24.44 12.28 -18.48
N VAL A 401 -23.56 12.42 -19.47
CA VAL A 401 -22.81 13.66 -19.73
C VAL A 401 -23.50 14.42 -20.89
N PRO A 402 -23.97 15.67 -20.70
CA PRO A 402 -24.84 16.34 -21.66
C PRO A 402 -24.10 16.95 -22.86
N LEU A 403 -22.76 16.98 -22.84
CA LEU A 403 -21.91 17.42 -23.94
C LEU A 403 -20.57 16.68 -23.95
N LEU A 404 -20.10 16.31 -25.14
CA LEU A 404 -18.75 15.77 -25.34
C LEU A 404 -17.76 16.91 -25.66
N ASP A 405 -18.14 17.74 -26.63
CA ASP A 405 -17.31 18.80 -27.17
C ASP A 405 -17.46 20.09 -26.34
N GLY A 406 -16.35 20.60 -25.78
CA GLY A 406 -16.35 21.82 -24.95
C GLY A 406 -16.44 21.62 -23.43
N PHE A 407 -16.62 20.38 -22.95
CA PHE A 407 -16.50 20.06 -21.51
C PHE A 407 -15.03 19.87 -21.09
N LEU A 408 -14.28 19.02 -21.79
CA LEU A 408 -12.85 18.80 -21.54
C LEU A 408 -12.01 19.60 -22.53
N VAL A 409 -11.42 20.70 -22.07
CA VAL A 409 -10.70 21.68 -22.90
C VAL A 409 -9.24 21.84 -22.49
N ASN A 410 -8.38 22.37 -23.38
CA ASN A 410 -7.08 22.87 -22.93
C ASN A 410 -7.27 24.19 -22.16
N PHE A 411 -6.70 24.29 -20.96
CA PHE A 411 -6.84 25.48 -20.12
C PHE A 411 -6.24 26.74 -20.77
N GLN A 412 -5.11 26.62 -21.47
CA GLN A 412 -4.43 27.78 -22.06
C GLN A 412 -5.24 28.39 -23.21
N GLU A 413 -5.87 27.56 -24.04
CA GLU A 413 -6.79 27.99 -25.09
C GLU A 413 -8.09 28.60 -24.54
N SER A 414 -8.60 28.05 -23.44
CA SER A 414 -9.94 28.38 -22.90
C SER A 414 -9.92 29.31 -21.69
N ARG A 415 -8.74 29.82 -21.30
CA ARG A 415 -8.48 30.59 -20.06
C ARG A 415 -9.51 31.68 -19.79
N ALA A 416 -9.87 32.47 -20.80
CA ALA A 416 -10.82 33.57 -20.63
C ALA A 416 -12.22 33.08 -20.24
N VAL A 417 -12.67 31.97 -20.83
CA VAL A 417 -13.99 31.35 -20.54
C VAL A 417 -13.98 30.64 -19.19
N VAL A 418 -12.87 29.96 -18.87
CA VAL A 418 -12.67 29.27 -17.58
C VAL A 418 -12.60 30.28 -16.42
N ASN A 419 -11.86 31.38 -16.56
CA ASN A 419 -11.81 32.41 -15.53
C ASN A 419 -13.19 33.06 -15.33
N ASN A 420 -13.88 33.42 -16.42
CA ASN A 420 -15.23 33.97 -16.38
C ASN A 420 -16.25 33.01 -15.71
N LEU A 421 -16.08 31.68 -15.89
CA LEU A 421 -16.85 30.68 -15.14
C LEU A 421 -16.52 30.70 -13.64
N LEU A 422 -15.24 30.72 -13.28
CA LEU A 422 -14.79 30.73 -11.88
C LEU A 422 -15.09 32.07 -11.17
N ASP A 423 -15.22 33.17 -11.90
CA ASP A 423 -15.74 34.44 -11.40
C ASP A 423 -17.24 34.32 -11.07
N GLN A 424 -18.03 33.68 -11.94
CA GLN A 424 -19.49 33.60 -11.79
C GLN A 424 -19.98 32.52 -10.80
N ILE A 425 -19.33 31.35 -10.68
CA ILE A 425 -19.84 30.23 -9.86
C ILE A 425 -20.22 30.63 -8.42
N PRO A 426 -19.42 31.41 -7.66
CA PRO A 426 -19.80 31.81 -6.31
C PRO A 426 -21.09 32.63 -6.24
N ASP A 427 -21.33 33.49 -7.24
CA ASP A 427 -22.49 34.36 -7.30
C ASP A 427 -23.73 33.61 -7.84
N MET A 428 -23.57 32.65 -8.78
CA MET A 428 -24.64 31.79 -9.30
C MET A 428 -25.42 31.05 -8.20
N PHE A 429 -24.73 30.69 -7.10
CA PHE A 429 -25.28 29.86 -6.02
C PHE A 429 -25.32 30.60 -4.67
N ALA A 430 -25.09 31.92 -4.63
CA ALA A 430 -25.00 32.71 -3.40
C ALA A 430 -26.25 32.58 -2.50
N ASP A 431 -27.45 32.62 -3.09
CA ASP A 431 -28.74 32.49 -2.40
C ASP A 431 -29.26 31.03 -2.34
N THR A 432 -28.39 30.02 -2.51
CA THR A 432 -28.80 28.62 -2.44
C THR A 432 -29.36 28.26 -1.06
N ASN A 433 -30.48 27.53 -1.05
CA ASN A 433 -31.07 26.96 0.16
C ASN A 433 -31.02 25.42 0.15
N GLU A 434 -30.32 24.82 -0.83
CA GLU A 434 -30.17 23.38 -0.96
C GLU A 434 -29.19 22.83 0.07
N SER A 435 -29.67 21.98 0.97
CA SER A 435 -28.90 21.35 2.05
C SER A 435 -28.63 19.86 1.82
N GLU A 436 -29.36 19.21 0.92
CA GLU A 436 -29.13 17.82 0.53
C GLU A 436 -28.22 17.71 -0.70
N THR A 437 -27.42 16.64 -0.75
CA THR A 437 -26.47 16.38 -1.84
C THR A 437 -26.49 14.94 -2.32
N VAL A 438 -26.03 14.73 -3.55
CA VAL A 438 -25.66 13.42 -4.11
C VAL A 438 -24.14 13.22 -4.13
N PHE A 439 -23.67 11.98 -4.27
CA PHE A 439 -22.22 11.67 -4.32
C PHE A 439 -21.83 10.60 -5.34
N ALA A 440 -22.43 9.40 -5.29
CA ALA A 440 -22.16 8.35 -6.30
C ALA A 440 -22.42 8.80 -7.76
N PRO A 441 -23.53 9.52 -8.08
CA PRO A 441 -23.77 10.07 -9.41
C PRO A 441 -22.72 11.10 -9.86
N VAL A 442 -22.06 11.79 -8.93
CA VAL A 442 -21.02 12.79 -9.23
C VAL A 442 -19.76 12.10 -9.78
N ILE A 443 -19.33 11.02 -9.13
CA ILE A 443 -18.23 10.18 -9.62
C ILE A 443 -18.63 9.53 -10.96
N GLN A 444 -19.86 9.01 -11.06
CA GLN A 444 -20.36 8.36 -12.28
C GLN A 444 -20.32 9.30 -13.50
N ALA A 445 -20.74 10.55 -13.33
CA ALA A 445 -20.62 11.60 -14.35
C ALA A 445 -19.16 11.82 -14.81
N GLY A 446 -18.21 11.75 -13.88
CA GLY A 446 -16.78 11.86 -14.18
C GLY A 446 -16.23 10.67 -14.99
N VAL A 447 -16.60 9.45 -14.59
CA VAL A 447 -16.22 8.21 -15.30
C VAL A 447 -16.76 8.23 -16.74
N GLU A 448 -18.05 8.53 -16.91
CA GLU A 448 -18.68 8.58 -18.24
C GLU A 448 -18.10 9.71 -19.11
N ALA A 449 -17.66 10.84 -18.53
CA ALA A 449 -17.01 11.90 -19.30
C ALA A 449 -15.61 11.50 -19.81
N LEU A 450 -14.80 10.86 -18.95
CA LEU A 450 -13.48 10.35 -19.34
C LEU A 450 -13.59 9.23 -20.39
N LYS A 451 -14.61 8.36 -20.24
CA LYS A 451 -14.98 7.29 -21.18
C LYS A 451 -15.44 7.84 -22.54
N ALA A 452 -16.31 8.86 -22.56
CA ALA A 452 -16.74 9.54 -23.77
C ALA A 452 -15.60 10.28 -24.50
N ALA A 453 -14.56 10.70 -23.77
CA ALA A 453 -13.36 11.33 -24.32
C ALA A 453 -12.21 10.36 -24.67
N GLU A 454 -12.45 9.04 -24.58
CA GLU A 454 -11.44 7.97 -24.75
C GLU A 454 -10.14 8.21 -23.94
N CYS A 455 -10.22 8.79 -22.73
CA CYS A 455 -9.05 9.13 -21.91
C CYS A 455 -9.13 8.63 -20.46
N SER A 456 -7.98 8.55 -19.81
CA SER A 456 -7.87 8.38 -18.35
C SER A 456 -7.97 9.74 -17.65
N GLY A 457 -8.07 9.80 -16.32
CA GLY A 457 -8.17 11.10 -15.65
C GLY A 457 -8.29 11.05 -14.13
N LYS A 458 -8.43 12.24 -13.55
CA LYS A 458 -8.57 12.45 -12.11
C LYS A 458 -9.75 13.36 -11.79
N LEU A 459 -10.61 12.92 -10.89
CA LEU A 459 -11.70 13.72 -10.33
C LEU A 459 -11.20 14.39 -9.04
N PHE A 460 -11.42 15.70 -8.93
CA PHE A 460 -11.16 16.50 -7.75
C PHE A 460 -12.50 16.89 -7.14
N ILE A 461 -12.97 16.10 -6.17
CA ILE A 461 -14.31 16.24 -5.59
C ILE A 461 -14.22 17.00 -4.27
N PHE A 462 -14.86 18.17 -4.20
CA PHE A 462 -14.97 18.99 -2.99
C PHE A 462 -16.38 18.83 -2.42
N HIS A 463 -16.53 18.34 -1.18
CA HIS A 463 -17.82 17.96 -0.60
C HIS A 463 -17.89 18.22 0.91
N SER A 464 -19.04 18.63 1.46
CA SER A 464 -19.13 18.89 2.92
C SER A 464 -19.73 17.75 3.73
N SER A 465 -20.88 17.21 3.29
CA SER A 465 -21.85 16.58 4.18
C SER A 465 -22.09 15.11 3.83
N ILE A 466 -22.94 14.43 4.61
CA ILE A 466 -23.42 13.10 4.23
C ILE A 466 -24.46 13.24 3.10
N PRO A 467 -24.33 12.54 1.96
CA PRO A 467 -25.25 12.67 0.83
C PRO A 467 -26.59 11.99 1.12
N THR A 468 -27.60 12.79 1.47
CA THR A 468 -28.95 12.32 1.85
C THR A 468 -29.98 12.41 0.73
N ALA A 469 -29.71 13.05 -0.40
CA ALA A 469 -30.68 13.18 -1.49
C ALA A 469 -31.09 11.81 -2.07
N GLU A 470 -32.31 11.70 -2.60
CA GLU A 470 -32.86 10.44 -3.13
C GLU A 470 -32.20 10.07 -4.47
N ALA A 471 -31.10 9.30 -4.41
CA ALA A 471 -30.29 8.90 -5.55
C ALA A 471 -29.55 7.56 -5.28
N PRO A 472 -28.99 6.90 -6.32
CA PRO A 472 -28.05 5.79 -6.15
C PRO A 472 -26.92 6.15 -5.18
N GLY A 473 -26.64 5.26 -4.23
CA GLY A 473 -25.62 5.49 -3.20
C GLY A 473 -25.99 6.48 -2.08
N LYS A 474 -27.25 6.91 -1.96
CA LYS A 474 -27.77 7.66 -0.79
C LYS A 474 -27.33 7.03 0.52
N LEU A 475 -26.79 7.84 1.42
CA LEU A 475 -26.29 7.40 2.73
C LEU A 475 -27.24 7.84 3.86
N LYS A 476 -27.18 7.10 4.98
CA LYS A 476 -27.92 7.39 6.22
C LYS A 476 -26.91 7.54 7.35
N ASN A 477 -27.22 8.37 8.34
CA ASN A 477 -26.41 8.42 9.55
C ASN A 477 -26.47 7.05 10.26
N ARG A 478 -25.29 6.42 10.41
CA ARG A 478 -25.11 5.07 10.97
C ARG A 478 -24.08 5.02 12.10
N ASP A 479 -23.78 6.18 12.73
CA ASP A 479 -22.95 6.23 13.95
C ASP A 479 -23.73 5.61 15.12
N ASP A 480 -23.45 4.35 15.44
CA ASP A 480 -23.93 3.70 16.67
C ASP A 480 -22.75 3.33 17.58
N ARG A 481 -22.48 4.23 18.54
CA ARG A 481 -21.47 4.07 19.59
C ARG A 481 -21.68 2.82 20.46
N LYS A 482 -22.85 2.18 20.45
CA LYS A 482 -23.10 0.91 21.15
C LYS A 482 -22.41 -0.29 20.49
N LEU A 483 -21.95 -0.15 19.25
CA LEU A 483 -21.22 -1.20 18.53
C LEU A 483 -19.72 -1.23 18.88
N VAL A 484 -19.18 -0.14 19.46
CA VAL A 484 -17.78 -0.02 19.89
C VAL A 484 -17.44 -1.10 20.93
N GLY A 485 -16.29 -1.75 20.78
CA GLY A 485 -15.84 -2.86 21.61
C GLY A 485 -16.62 -4.18 21.44
N THR A 486 -17.60 -4.26 20.53
CA THR A 486 -18.38 -5.48 20.25
C THR A 486 -17.87 -6.20 19.00
N GLU A 487 -18.29 -7.46 18.77
CA GLU A 487 -18.00 -8.17 17.51
C GLU A 487 -18.54 -7.47 16.24
N LYS A 488 -19.51 -6.54 16.41
CA LYS A 488 -20.11 -5.74 15.34
C LYS A 488 -19.38 -4.41 15.10
N GLU A 489 -18.39 -4.04 15.91
CA GLU A 489 -17.57 -2.83 15.74
C GLU A 489 -17.05 -2.66 14.30
N LYS A 490 -16.63 -3.77 13.67
CA LYS A 490 -16.20 -3.83 12.27
C LYS A 490 -17.22 -3.28 11.25
N THR A 491 -18.52 -3.30 11.53
CA THR A 491 -19.53 -2.76 10.59
C THR A 491 -19.55 -1.23 10.56
N LEU A 492 -18.91 -0.55 11.51
CA LEU A 492 -18.66 0.90 11.46
C LEU A 492 -17.56 1.24 10.43
N PHE A 493 -16.59 0.35 10.23
CA PHE A 493 -15.46 0.51 9.32
C PHE A 493 -15.72 -0.05 7.91
N GLN A 494 -16.74 -0.90 7.73
CA GLN A 494 -17.09 -1.46 6.42
C GLN A 494 -17.87 -0.45 5.55
N PRO A 495 -17.51 -0.27 4.26
CA PRO A 495 -18.31 0.51 3.30
C PRO A 495 -19.69 -0.11 3.06
N GLN A 496 -20.67 0.72 2.73
CA GLN A 496 -21.95 0.26 2.20
C GLN A 496 -21.76 -0.19 0.74
N ARG A 497 -21.84 -1.51 0.51
CA ARG A 497 -21.62 -2.16 -0.80
C ARG A 497 -22.79 -1.96 -1.77
N GLY A 498 -22.59 -2.38 -3.02
CA GLY A 498 -23.53 -2.19 -4.12
C GLY A 498 -22.98 -1.13 -5.06
N VAL A 499 -23.64 0.03 -5.15
CA VAL A 499 -23.29 1.12 -6.08
C VAL A 499 -21.82 1.49 -6.02
N TYR A 500 -21.24 1.69 -4.82
CA TYR A 500 -19.83 2.06 -4.64
C TYR A 500 -18.83 0.96 -5.09
N GLU A 501 -19.20 -0.31 -4.97
CA GLU A 501 -18.36 -1.43 -5.41
C GLU A 501 -18.35 -1.56 -6.94
N GLN A 502 -19.49 -1.29 -7.60
CA GLN A 502 -19.57 -1.24 -9.06
C GLN A 502 -18.84 -0.01 -9.61
N LEU A 503 -19.12 1.16 -9.04
CA LEU A 503 -18.50 2.44 -9.38
C LEU A 503 -16.97 2.41 -9.25
N THR A 504 -16.43 1.67 -8.26
CA THR A 504 -14.99 1.39 -8.14
C THR A 504 -14.45 0.64 -9.37
N LYS A 505 -15.14 -0.40 -9.83
CA LYS A 505 -14.75 -1.21 -10.99
C LYS A 505 -14.78 -0.37 -12.27
N ASP A 506 -15.83 0.42 -12.45
CA ASP A 506 -16.00 1.30 -13.60
C ASP A 506 -14.91 2.39 -13.63
N CYS A 507 -14.58 2.98 -12.47
CA CYS A 507 -13.48 3.93 -12.32
C CYS A 507 -12.13 3.30 -12.72
N VAL A 508 -11.78 2.15 -12.14
CA VAL A 508 -10.48 1.51 -12.39
C VAL A 508 -10.37 1.01 -13.83
N ALA A 509 -11.43 0.43 -14.40
CA ALA A 509 -11.46 -0.01 -15.79
C ALA A 509 -11.24 1.15 -16.79
N GLN A 510 -11.74 2.36 -16.49
CA GLN A 510 -11.51 3.56 -17.30
C GLN A 510 -10.13 4.22 -17.04
N GLY A 511 -9.50 3.99 -15.89
CA GLY A 511 -8.35 4.78 -15.44
C GLY A 511 -8.77 6.13 -14.86
N CYS A 512 -9.91 6.18 -14.18
CA CYS A 512 -10.44 7.33 -13.46
C CYS A 512 -10.04 7.26 -11.97
N CYS A 513 -9.12 8.12 -11.55
CA CYS A 513 -8.73 8.30 -10.15
C CYS A 513 -9.67 9.30 -9.45
N VAL A 514 -10.00 9.09 -8.17
CA VAL A 514 -10.92 9.96 -7.42
C VAL A 514 -10.26 10.48 -6.15
N ASP A 515 -10.00 11.79 -6.08
CA ASP A 515 -9.56 12.46 -4.85
C ASP A 515 -10.72 13.23 -4.21
N LEU A 516 -10.88 13.06 -2.90
CA LEU A 516 -11.97 13.59 -2.11
C LEU A 516 -11.46 14.61 -1.08
N PHE A 517 -11.78 15.88 -1.30
CA PHE A 517 -11.60 16.97 -0.35
C PHE A 517 -12.90 17.13 0.44
N LEU A 518 -12.88 16.71 1.71
CA LEU A 518 -14.06 16.55 2.57
C LEU A 518 -14.05 17.59 3.70
N PHE A 519 -15.14 18.35 3.83
CA PHE A 519 -15.25 19.51 4.74
C PHE A 519 -16.38 19.34 5.79
N PRO A 520 -16.34 18.29 6.64
CA PRO A 520 -17.48 17.94 7.47
C PRO A 520 -17.58 18.77 8.74
N ASN A 521 -18.80 19.21 9.04
CA ASN A 521 -19.21 19.85 10.29
C ASN A 521 -19.93 18.89 11.27
N GLN A 522 -20.23 17.66 10.84
CA GLN A 522 -20.93 16.62 11.61
C GLN A 522 -20.44 15.22 11.18
N PHE A 523 -21.14 14.15 11.60
CA PHE A 523 -20.89 12.80 11.08
C PHE A 523 -21.03 12.75 9.56
N VAL A 524 -20.04 12.14 8.91
CA VAL A 524 -20.04 11.79 7.50
C VAL A 524 -19.49 10.38 7.38
N ASP A 525 -20.08 9.55 6.51
CA ASP A 525 -19.76 8.13 6.40
C ASP A 525 -18.49 7.89 5.56
N ILE A 526 -17.33 8.31 6.10
CA ILE A 526 -16.01 8.20 5.45
C ILE A 526 -15.70 6.73 5.08
N ALA A 527 -16.17 5.78 5.88
CA ALA A 527 -16.02 4.35 5.59
C ALA A 527 -16.66 3.94 4.26
N THR A 528 -17.75 4.59 3.83
CA THR A 528 -18.34 4.39 2.49
C THR A 528 -17.79 5.38 1.46
N MET A 529 -17.73 6.67 1.79
CA MET A 529 -17.36 7.72 0.82
C MET A 529 -15.89 7.66 0.41
N GLY A 530 -15.03 7.12 1.27
CA GLY A 530 -13.62 6.86 1.00
C GLY A 530 -13.35 5.55 0.24
N ASP A 531 -14.35 4.73 -0.02
CA ASP A 531 -14.17 3.40 -0.66
C ASP A 531 -13.66 3.54 -2.10
N VAL A 532 -14.33 4.35 -2.92
CA VAL A 532 -13.92 4.61 -4.31
C VAL A 532 -12.58 5.36 -4.39
N PRO A 533 -12.32 6.45 -3.64
CA PRO A 533 -10.98 7.04 -3.57
C PRO A 533 -9.88 6.05 -3.19
N SER A 534 -10.11 5.18 -2.21
CA SER A 534 -9.09 4.23 -1.74
C SER A 534 -8.77 3.16 -2.80
N HIS A 535 -9.78 2.60 -3.46
CA HIS A 535 -9.55 1.55 -4.46
C HIS A 535 -9.12 2.09 -5.84
N THR A 536 -9.47 3.35 -6.17
CA THR A 536 -8.96 4.04 -7.38
C THR A 536 -7.55 4.63 -7.21
N SER A 537 -6.89 4.36 -6.07
CA SER A 537 -5.56 4.85 -5.70
C SER A 537 -5.46 6.37 -5.45
N GLY A 538 -6.61 7.04 -5.33
CA GLY A 538 -6.72 8.45 -4.99
C GLY A 538 -6.47 8.76 -3.51
N SER A 539 -6.83 9.98 -3.10
CA SER A 539 -6.55 10.54 -1.77
C SER A 539 -7.81 11.06 -1.09
N ILE A 540 -7.80 11.08 0.25
CA ILE A 540 -8.89 11.65 1.06
C ILE A 540 -8.29 12.72 1.98
N TYR A 541 -8.68 13.97 1.75
CA TYR A 541 -8.29 15.13 2.53
C TYR A 541 -9.46 15.54 3.42
N LYS A 542 -9.28 15.64 4.75
CA LYS A 542 -10.38 15.93 5.68
C LYS A 542 -10.13 17.18 6.51
N TYR A 543 -11.04 18.17 6.40
CA TYR A 543 -11.02 19.41 7.16
C TYR A 543 -12.26 19.50 8.06
N SER A 544 -12.22 18.82 9.21
CA SER A 544 -13.29 18.92 10.22
C SER A 544 -13.53 20.38 10.64
N ASN A 545 -14.78 20.81 10.70
CA ASN A 545 -15.23 22.14 11.12
C ASN A 545 -14.53 23.30 10.38
N PHE A 546 -14.39 23.16 9.06
CA PHE A 546 -13.69 24.11 8.20
C PHE A 546 -14.15 25.56 8.38
N GLN A 547 -13.20 26.45 8.66
CA GLN A 547 -13.36 27.90 8.65
C GLN A 547 -12.33 28.49 7.68
N VAL A 548 -12.77 29.35 6.74
CA VAL A 548 -11.95 29.84 5.63
C VAL A 548 -10.63 30.50 6.08
N GLU A 549 -10.69 31.39 7.08
CA GLU A 549 -9.52 32.11 7.63
C GLU A 549 -8.52 31.20 8.38
N VAL A 550 -8.96 30.02 8.80
CA VAL A 550 -8.23 29.14 9.74
C VAL A 550 -7.70 27.89 9.04
N ASN A 551 -8.48 27.32 8.12
CA ASN A 551 -8.18 26.08 7.40
C ASN A 551 -7.90 26.30 5.92
N GLY A 552 -8.33 27.43 5.34
CA GLY A 552 -8.12 27.77 3.93
C GLY A 552 -6.66 27.64 3.47
N PRO A 553 -5.66 28.17 4.20
CA PRO A 553 -4.25 28.03 3.83
C PRO A 553 -3.74 26.58 3.84
N GLN A 554 -4.28 25.72 4.72
CA GLN A 554 -3.94 24.29 4.74
C GLN A 554 -4.53 23.60 3.51
N PHE A 555 -5.84 23.77 3.29
CA PHE A 555 -6.57 23.22 2.16
C PHE A 555 -5.95 23.64 0.81
N VAL A 556 -5.71 24.94 0.62
CA VAL A 556 -5.06 25.45 -0.60
C VAL A 556 -3.67 24.84 -0.78
N SER A 557 -2.90 24.67 0.29
CA SER A 557 -1.59 24.01 0.19
C SER A 557 -1.68 22.53 -0.17
N ASP A 558 -2.67 21.79 0.32
CA ASP A 558 -2.89 20.39 -0.05
C ASP A 558 -3.36 20.27 -1.51
N LEU A 559 -4.34 21.09 -1.93
CA LEU A 559 -4.85 21.11 -3.30
C LEU A 559 -3.76 21.46 -4.32
N ARG A 560 -2.91 22.46 -4.00
CA ARG A 560 -1.73 22.80 -4.81
C ARG A 560 -0.79 21.62 -4.96
N ARG A 561 -0.35 21.02 -3.83
CA ARG A 561 0.54 19.84 -3.84
C ARG A 561 -0.05 18.71 -4.66
N ASP A 562 -1.35 18.44 -4.53
CA ASP A 562 -2.02 17.31 -5.15
C ASP A 562 -2.22 17.46 -6.67
N VAL A 563 -2.57 18.66 -7.15
CA VAL A 563 -2.62 18.96 -8.59
C VAL A 563 -1.22 18.90 -9.22
N GLU A 564 -0.20 19.37 -8.51
CA GLU A 564 1.19 19.48 -8.98
C GLU A 564 1.99 18.16 -8.91
N LYS A 565 1.43 17.06 -8.40
CA LYS A 565 2.14 15.77 -8.25
C LYS A 565 2.65 15.20 -9.58
N SER A 566 3.80 14.52 -9.51
CA SER A 566 4.19 13.54 -10.53
C SER A 566 3.28 12.32 -10.43
N ILE A 567 2.60 12.01 -11.54
CA ILE A 567 1.51 11.03 -11.58
C ILE A 567 1.50 10.26 -12.91
N GLY A 568 1.21 8.97 -12.85
CA GLY A 568 0.90 8.09 -13.99
C GLY A 568 -0.54 7.59 -13.92
N PHE A 569 -1.15 7.32 -15.07
CA PHE A 569 -2.56 6.91 -15.19
C PHE A 569 -2.75 5.51 -15.78
N ASP A 570 -3.93 4.92 -15.58
CA ASP A 570 -4.33 3.62 -16.15
C ASP A 570 -3.29 2.51 -15.86
N ALA A 571 -2.91 2.39 -14.59
CA ALA A 571 -1.69 1.75 -14.18
C ALA A 571 -1.90 0.32 -13.66
N ILE A 572 -1.00 -0.59 -14.01
CA ILE A 572 -1.00 -1.99 -13.57
C ILE A 572 0.40 -2.35 -13.08
N MET A 573 0.51 -2.65 -11.78
CA MET A 573 1.74 -3.15 -11.15
C MET A 573 1.68 -4.68 -11.04
N ARG A 574 2.77 -5.36 -11.43
CA ARG A 574 2.95 -6.80 -11.21
C ARG A 574 4.32 -7.08 -10.64
N VAL A 575 4.36 -7.67 -9.44
CA VAL A 575 5.60 -8.13 -8.80
C VAL A 575 5.89 -9.57 -9.25
N ARG A 576 7.08 -9.79 -9.81
CA ARG A 576 7.62 -11.11 -10.17
C ARG A 576 8.72 -11.48 -9.18
N THR A 577 8.88 -12.78 -8.94
CA THR A 577 9.82 -13.35 -7.98
C THR A 577 10.67 -14.44 -8.63
N GLY A 578 11.78 -14.80 -7.99
CA GLY A 578 12.56 -15.98 -8.32
C GLY A 578 11.85 -17.27 -7.89
N THR A 579 12.25 -18.40 -8.48
CA THR A 579 11.84 -19.75 -8.03
C THR A 579 12.01 -19.90 -6.51
N GLY A 580 11.01 -20.50 -5.87
CA GLY A 580 10.96 -20.77 -4.43
C GLY A 580 10.05 -19.85 -3.62
N PHE A 581 9.66 -18.68 -4.14
CA PHE A 581 8.73 -17.79 -3.45
C PHE A 581 7.83 -17.00 -4.42
N ARG A 582 6.69 -16.52 -3.93
CA ARG A 582 5.79 -15.62 -4.68
C ARG A 582 5.15 -14.57 -3.78
N ALA A 583 4.70 -13.47 -4.39
CA ALA A 583 3.77 -12.56 -3.76
C ALA A 583 2.40 -13.24 -3.55
N THR A 584 1.73 -12.99 -2.42
CA THR A 584 0.40 -13.55 -2.13
C THR A 584 -0.63 -12.50 -1.72
N ASP A 585 -0.21 -11.44 -1.02
CA ASP A 585 -1.09 -10.40 -0.51
C ASP A 585 -0.52 -9.00 -0.75
N PHE A 586 -1.41 -8.05 -0.98
CA PHE A 586 -1.08 -6.68 -1.36
C PHE A 586 -1.87 -5.70 -0.48
N PHE A 587 -1.22 -4.61 -0.05
CA PHE A 587 -1.76 -3.67 0.91
C PHE A 587 -1.43 -2.21 0.51
N GLY A 588 -2.44 -1.46 0.09
CA GLY A 588 -2.34 -0.05 -0.28
C GLY A 588 -3.69 0.51 -0.73
N ALA A 589 -3.68 1.72 -1.26
CA ALA A 589 -4.80 2.28 -2.00
C ALA A 589 -4.76 1.69 -3.44
N ILE A 590 -5.40 0.53 -3.64
CA ILE A 590 -5.27 -0.30 -4.85
C ILE A 590 -6.58 -1.06 -5.13
N TYR A 591 -6.73 -1.56 -6.35
CA TYR A 591 -7.77 -2.53 -6.73
C TYR A 591 -7.13 -3.78 -7.38
N MET A 592 -7.84 -4.92 -7.35
CA MET A 592 -7.36 -6.20 -7.89
C MET A 592 -8.52 -7.08 -8.37
N ASN A 593 -8.65 -7.31 -9.68
CA ASN A 593 -9.58 -8.33 -10.21
C ASN A 593 -9.02 -9.76 -10.08
N ASN A 594 -7.71 -9.93 -9.94
CA ASN A 594 -7.04 -11.23 -9.84
C ASN A 594 -5.96 -11.22 -8.74
N THR A 595 -5.34 -12.36 -8.44
CA THR A 595 -4.39 -12.50 -7.32
C THR A 595 -2.96 -12.04 -7.61
N THR A 596 -2.69 -11.44 -8.78
CA THR A 596 -1.32 -11.19 -9.27
C THR A 596 -1.08 -9.81 -9.89
N ASP A 597 -2.10 -9.17 -10.45
CA ASP A 597 -2.02 -7.82 -11.01
C ASP A 597 -2.70 -6.82 -10.09
N VAL A 598 -1.98 -5.74 -9.77
CA VAL A 598 -2.45 -4.64 -8.93
C VAL A 598 -2.84 -3.46 -9.81
N GLU A 599 -4.14 -3.22 -9.91
CA GLU A 599 -4.74 -2.19 -10.75
C GLU A 599 -4.85 -0.89 -9.95
N MET A 600 -4.44 0.22 -10.56
CA MET A 600 -4.39 1.55 -9.94
C MET A 600 -4.83 2.58 -10.99
N ALA A 601 -5.95 3.26 -10.76
CA ALA A 601 -6.50 4.18 -11.76
C ALA A 601 -5.53 5.36 -12.03
N ALA A 602 -4.81 5.80 -10.99
CA ALA A 602 -3.58 6.55 -11.11
C ALA A 602 -2.55 6.15 -10.03
N VAL A 603 -1.29 6.52 -10.20
CA VAL A 603 -0.20 6.27 -9.25
C VAL A 603 0.64 7.53 -9.13
N ASP A 604 0.69 8.12 -7.93
CA ASP A 604 1.43 9.36 -7.65
C ASP A 604 2.73 9.12 -6.87
N CYS A 605 3.52 10.18 -6.73
CA CYS A 605 4.80 10.16 -6.01
C CYS A 605 4.74 9.91 -4.51
N ASP A 606 3.55 9.65 -3.94
CA ASP A 606 3.32 9.34 -2.53
C ASP A 606 2.69 7.98 -2.24
N LYS A 607 1.92 7.38 -3.16
CA LYS A 607 1.36 6.03 -2.97
C LYS A 607 2.46 4.98 -2.83
N ALA A 608 2.32 4.11 -1.81
CA ALA A 608 3.19 2.95 -1.60
C ALA A 608 2.35 1.69 -1.34
N VAL A 609 2.61 0.63 -2.11
CA VAL A 609 1.99 -0.69 -1.99
C VAL A 609 2.93 -1.60 -1.22
N THR A 610 2.44 -2.25 -0.17
CA THR A 610 3.21 -3.25 0.58
C THR A 610 2.77 -4.63 0.11
N VAL A 611 3.73 -5.51 -0.17
CA VAL A 611 3.52 -6.81 -0.80
C VAL A 611 4.07 -7.88 0.11
N GLU A 612 3.24 -8.84 0.53
CA GLU A 612 3.66 -10.00 1.31
C GLU A 612 4.02 -11.17 0.39
N PHE A 613 5.08 -11.90 0.77
CA PHE A 613 5.58 -13.08 0.09
C PHE A 613 5.40 -14.33 0.94
N LYS A 614 5.21 -15.48 0.28
CA LYS A 614 5.27 -16.81 0.89
C LYS A 614 6.19 -17.71 0.05
N HIS A 615 6.70 -18.77 0.68
CA HIS A 615 7.38 -19.84 -0.03
C HIS A 615 6.42 -20.64 -0.91
N ASP A 616 6.89 -20.93 -2.12
CA ASP A 616 6.34 -21.96 -3.01
C ASP A 616 7.24 -23.22 -3.03
N ASP A 617 8.53 -23.06 -2.75
CA ASP A 617 9.54 -24.13 -2.64
C ASP A 617 10.67 -23.64 -1.70
N THR A 618 11.78 -24.36 -1.66
CA THR A 618 13.06 -23.95 -1.08
C THR A 618 13.72 -22.82 -1.90
N LEU A 619 14.56 -22.02 -1.22
CA LEU A 619 15.39 -20.98 -1.83
C LEU A 619 16.88 -21.39 -1.72
N SER A 620 17.67 -21.11 -2.76
CA SER A 620 19.12 -21.34 -2.73
C SER A 620 19.87 -20.15 -2.16
N GLU A 621 20.79 -20.40 -1.24
CA GLU A 621 21.71 -19.41 -0.68
C GLU A 621 22.64 -18.83 -1.75
N GLU A 622 22.99 -19.62 -2.78
CA GLU A 622 23.84 -19.19 -3.90
C GLU A 622 23.13 -18.15 -4.79
N SER A 623 21.86 -18.37 -5.14
CA SER A 623 21.07 -17.45 -5.96
C SER A 623 20.53 -16.26 -5.16
N GLY A 624 20.24 -16.45 -3.87
CA GLY A 624 19.42 -15.52 -3.10
C GLY A 624 17.96 -15.51 -3.58
N ALA A 625 17.23 -14.48 -3.16
CA ALA A 625 15.84 -14.23 -3.55
C ALA A 625 15.75 -12.96 -4.41
N VAL A 626 15.48 -13.11 -5.70
CA VAL A 626 15.30 -11.99 -6.65
C VAL A 626 13.83 -11.61 -6.83
N MET A 627 13.55 -10.32 -6.94
CA MET A 627 12.23 -9.79 -7.28
C MET A 627 12.30 -8.64 -8.28
N GLN A 628 11.25 -8.48 -9.08
CA GLN A 628 11.09 -7.43 -10.06
C GLN A 628 9.68 -6.86 -9.96
N CYS A 629 9.57 -5.62 -9.50
CA CYS A 629 8.37 -4.81 -9.67
C CYS A 629 8.37 -4.27 -11.11
N ALA A 630 7.28 -4.48 -11.84
CA ALA A 630 7.06 -3.83 -13.12
C ALA A 630 5.69 -3.12 -13.10
N LEU A 631 5.71 -1.83 -13.43
CA LEU A 631 4.57 -0.94 -13.41
C LEU A 631 4.32 -0.41 -14.84
N LEU A 632 3.28 -0.93 -15.48
CA LEU A 632 2.77 -0.43 -16.75
C LEU A 632 1.84 0.76 -16.48
N TYR A 633 2.01 1.89 -17.16
CA TYR A 633 1.18 3.09 -16.96
C TYR A 633 1.19 4.01 -18.20
N THR A 634 0.35 5.05 -18.18
CA THR A 634 0.28 6.13 -19.18
C THR A 634 0.80 7.44 -18.57
N THR A 635 1.72 8.14 -19.24
CA THR A 635 2.18 9.47 -18.81
C THR A 635 1.12 10.55 -19.03
N ILE A 636 1.29 11.69 -18.37
CA ILE A 636 0.52 12.91 -18.67
C ILE A 636 0.61 13.34 -20.15
N GLY A 637 1.70 13.00 -20.87
CA GLY A 637 1.84 13.21 -22.31
C GLY A 637 1.16 12.16 -23.21
N GLY A 638 0.40 11.20 -22.66
CA GLY A 638 -0.23 10.14 -23.45
C GLY A 638 0.73 9.03 -23.92
N GLN A 639 1.89 8.87 -23.30
CA GLN A 639 2.85 7.81 -23.64
C GLN A 639 2.62 6.58 -22.75
N ARG A 640 2.54 5.38 -23.33
CA ARG A 640 2.54 4.14 -22.53
C ARG A 640 3.99 3.78 -22.14
N ARG A 641 4.25 3.58 -20.85
CA ARG A 641 5.58 3.27 -20.31
C ARG A 641 5.54 2.14 -19.28
N LEU A 642 6.69 1.52 -19.07
CA LEU A 642 6.92 0.45 -18.11
C LEU A 642 8.06 0.84 -17.17
N ARG A 643 7.75 1.24 -15.93
CA ARG A 643 8.77 1.46 -14.91
C ARG A 643 9.13 0.13 -14.25
N ILE A 644 10.42 -0.18 -14.17
CA ILE A 644 10.95 -1.42 -13.62
C ILE A 644 11.81 -1.11 -12.39
N HIS A 645 11.64 -1.89 -11.32
CA HIS A 645 12.52 -1.92 -10.17
C HIS A 645 12.90 -3.37 -9.85
N ASN A 646 14.20 -3.66 -9.84
CA ASN A 646 14.77 -4.97 -9.58
C ASN A 646 15.46 -4.97 -8.21
N LEU A 647 15.25 -5.99 -7.38
CA LEU A 647 15.90 -6.13 -6.08
C LEU A 647 16.33 -7.58 -5.84
N SER A 648 17.58 -7.77 -5.41
CA SER A 648 18.17 -9.07 -5.07
C SER A 648 18.51 -9.11 -3.58
N LEU A 649 17.89 -10.05 -2.87
CA LEU A 649 18.08 -10.30 -1.44
C LEU A 649 18.95 -11.54 -1.24
N ASN A 650 19.61 -11.64 -0.08
CA ASN A 650 20.29 -12.88 0.30
C ASN A 650 19.26 -13.94 0.72
N CYS A 651 19.72 -15.19 0.82
CA CYS A 651 18.96 -16.31 1.34
C CYS A 651 19.84 -17.05 2.35
N SER A 652 19.29 -17.45 3.49
CA SER A 652 20.04 -18.14 4.54
C SER A 652 19.20 -19.19 5.29
N SER A 653 19.84 -20.30 5.61
CA SER A 653 19.39 -21.32 6.55
C SER A 653 19.59 -20.92 8.02
N GLN A 654 20.33 -19.84 8.30
CA GLN A 654 20.65 -19.38 9.65
C GLN A 654 19.74 -18.24 10.11
N LEU A 655 18.96 -18.50 11.18
CA LEU A 655 18.13 -17.48 11.85
C LEU A 655 18.94 -16.24 12.26
N SER A 656 20.19 -16.43 12.68
CA SER A 656 21.08 -15.37 13.15
C SER A 656 21.44 -14.35 12.06
N GLU A 657 21.35 -14.71 10.78
CA GLU A 657 21.57 -13.81 9.65
C GLU A 657 20.28 -13.12 9.24
N LEU A 658 19.16 -13.86 9.17
CA LEU A 658 17.82 -13.33 8.91
C LEU A 658 17.48 -12.16 9.84
N TYR A 659 17.71 -12.32 11.15
CA TYR A 659 17.40 -11.28 12.15
C TYR A 659 18.36 -10.08 12.08
N LYS A 660 19.63 -10.26 11.68
CA LYS A 660 20.57 -9.13 11.44
C LYS A 660 20.20 -8.32 10.21
N SER A 661 19.46 -8.91 9.27
CA SER A 661 19.03 -8.27 8.03
C SER A 661 17.63 -7.63 8.11
N CYS A 662 16.96 -7.65 9.27
CA CYS A 662 15.64 -7.05 9.45
C CYS A 662 15.65 -5.51 9.45
N GLU A 663 14.57 -4.89 8.95
CA GLU A 663 14.35 -3.44 8.99
C GLU A 663 13.05 -3.12 9.75
N THR A 664 13.15 -2.40 10.86
CA THR A 664 12.01 -2.15 11.75
C THR A 664 10.94 -1.26 11.11
N ASP A 665 11.32 -0.18 10.41
CA ASP A 665 10.39 0.68 9.66
C ASP A 665 9.51 -0.12 8.69
N ALA A 666 10.12 -1.07 7.98
CA ALA A 666 9.45 -1.94 7.03
C ALA A 666 8.53 -2.96 7.72
N LEU A 667 8.96 -3.55 8.84
CA LEU A 667 8.13 -4.43 9.67
C LEU A 667 6.88 -3.69 10.17
N ILE A 668 7.06 -2.51 10.76
CA ILE A 668 6.00 -1.65 11.29
C ILE A 668 5.01 -1.24 10.19
N ASN A 669 5.49 -0.90 8.99
CA ASN A 669 4.65 -0.61 7.83
C ASN A 669 3.76 -1.80 7.43
N PHE A 670 4.34 -3.00 7.36
CA PHE A 670 3.59 -4.23 7.08
C PHE A 670 2.55 -4.52 8.17
N PHE A 671 2.94 -4.47 9.45
CA PHE A 671 2.06 -4.82 10.56
C PHE A 671 0.89 -3.85 10.72
N ALA A 672 1.10 -2.54 10.57
CA ALA A 672 0.03 -1.55 10.59
C ALA A 672 -0.98 -1.79 9.46
N LYS A 673 -0.51 -1.96 8.21
CA LYS A 673 -1.38 -2.24 7.05
C LYS A 673 -2.14 -3.56 7.17
N SER A 674 -1.47 -4.61 7.67
CA SER A 674 -2.08 -5.91 7.92
C SER A 674 -3.18 -5.83 8.98
N ALA A 675 -2.91 -5.12 10.07
CA ALA A 675 -3.89 -4.87 11.14
C ALA A 675 -5.11 -4.09 10.64
N TYR A 676 -4.91 -2.96 9.93
CA TYR A 676 -6.02 -2.17 9.37
C TYR A 676 -6.90 -2.98 8.40
N ARG A 677 -6.33 -3.86 7.57
CA ARG A 677 -7.10 -4.77 6.71
C ARG A 677 -7.84 -5.83 7.53
N ALA A 678 -7.24 -6.35 8.61
CA ALA A 678 -7.88 -7.32 9.51
C ALA A 678 -9.08 -6.73 10.29
N MET A 679 -9.03 -5.45 10.70
CA MET A 679 -10.12 -4.75 11.40
C MET A 679 -11.45 -4.76 10.64
N LEU A 680 -11.41 -4.80 9.31
CA LEU A 680 -12.61 -4.88 8.46
C LEU A 680 -13.33 -6.24 8.56
N THR A 681 -12.73 -7.24 9.22
CA THR A 681 -13.25 -8.63 9.29
C THR A 681 -13.28 -9.19 10.72
N GLN A 682 -12.34 -8.78 11.59
CA GLN A 682 -12.12 -9.31 12.93
C GLN A 682 -12.31 -8.23 14.02
N PRO A 683 -12.68 -8.58 15.26
CA PRO A 683 -12.77 -7.61 16.36
C PRO A 683 -11.42 -6.99 16.72
N LEU A 684 -11.39 -5.71 17.13
CA LEU A 684 -10.16 -4.98 17.45
C LEU A 684 -9.35 -5.59 18.60
N LYS A 685 -10.01 -6.35 19.49
CA LYS A 685 -9.34 -7.14 20.52
C LYS A 685 -8.48 -8.25 19.90
N THR A 686 -9.06 -9.05 19.00
CA THR A 686 -8.38 -10.16 18.32
C THR A 686 -7.23 -9.68 17.44
N VAL A 687 -7.39 -8.55 16.74
CA VAL A 687 -6.31 -7.97 15.92
C VAL A 687 -5.09 -7.58 16.79
N ARG A 688 -5.32 -6.94 17.95
CA ARG A 688 -4.25 -6.62 18.91
C ARG A 688 -3.61 -7.88 19.50
N GLU A 689 -4.40 -8.89 19.85
CA GLU A 689 -3.88 -10.17 20.35
C GLU A 689 -2.98 -10.88 19.33
N ILE A 690 -3.34 -10.87 18.03
CA ILE A 690 -2.50 -11.40 16.94
C ILE A 690 -1.17 -10.64 16.84
N LEU A 691 -1.19 -9.29 16.84
CA LEU A 691 0.02 -8.46 16.77
C LEU A 691 0.98 -8.75 17.94
N VAL A 692 0.48 -8.71 19.18
CA VAL A 692 1.26 -8.98 20.39
C VAL A 692 1.87 -10.38 20.33
N ASN A 693 1.04 -11.39 20.01
CA ASN A 693 1.49 -12.77 19.95
C ASN A 693 2.57 -12.97 18.89
N GLN A 694 2.41 -12.42 17.68
CA GLN A 694 3.42 -12.58 16.63
C GLN A 694 4.76 -11.92 17.01
N MET A 695 4.74 -10.72 17.60
CA MET A 695 5.95 -10.08 18.10
C MET A 695 6.62 -10.88 19.24
N ALA A 696 5.84 -11.34 20.22
CA ALA A 696 6.36 -12.16 21.31
C ALA A 696 7.01 -13.46 20.79
N HIS A 697 6.43 -14.10 19.77
CA HIS A 697 7.02 -15.30 19.14
C HIS A 697 8.30 -14.98 18.35
N MET A 698 8.38 -13.86 17.61
CA MET A 698 9.62 -13.45 16.92
C MET A 698 10.77 -13.29 17.92
N LEU A 699 10.51 -12.59 19.02
CA LEU A 699 11.51 -12.30 20.06
C LEU A 699 11.89 -13.53 20.89
N ALA A 700 10.92 -14.40 21.20
CA ALA A 700 11.18 -15.69 21.85
C ALA A 700 12.01 -16.62 20.95
N CYS A 701 11.73 -16.66 19.64
CA CYS A 701 12.52 -17.44 18.68
C CYS A 701 13.97 -16.94 18.61
N TYR A 702 14.18 -15.62 18.50
CA TYR A 702 15.54 -15.06 18.55
C TYR A 702 16.27 -15.43 19.85
N ARG A 703 15.61 -15.25 21.01
CA ARG A 703 16.22 -15.58 22.32
C ARG A 703 16.52 -17.06 22.48
N LYS A 704 15.73 -17.95 21.88
CA LYS A 704 15.95 -19.42 21.92
C LYS A 704 17.04 -19.89 20.98
N SER A 705 17.22 -19.24 19.82
CA SER A 705 17.99 -19.78 18.70
C SER A 705 19.23 -18.97 18.30
N CYS A 706 19.41 -17.74 18.79
CA CYS A 706 20.45 -16.83 18.30
C CYS A 706 21.17 -16.04 19.40
N ALA A 707 20.49 -15.69 20.49
CA ALA A 707 21.11 -14.96 21.59
C ALA A 707 22.14 -15.81 22.35
N SER A 708 23.20 -15.18 22.84
CA SER A 708 24.16 -15.82 23.74
C SER A 708 23.52 -16.17 25.09
N PRO A 709 24.00 -17.22 25.81
CA PRO A 709 23.48 -17.60 27.11
C PRO A 709 23.55 -16.45 28.12
N SER A 710 22.39 -15.88 28.44
CA SER A 710 22.21 -14.64 29.20
C SER A 710 21.04 -14.78 30.16
N ALA A 711 21.04 -14.01 31.25
CA ALA A 711 20.09 -14.20 32.36
C ALA A 711 18.64 -13.98 31.90
N ALA A 712 17.71 -14.79 32.40
CA ALA A 712 16.29 -14.74 32.03
C ALA A 712 15.55 -13.43 32.39
N SER A 713 16.23 -12.49 33.06
CA SER A 713 15.79 -11.12 33.34
C SER A 713 16.15 -10.10 32.24
N GLN A 714 17.08 -10.42 31.34
CA GLN A 714 17.50 -9.51 30.27
C GLN A 714 16.60 -9.69 29.04
N VAL A 715 16.24 -8.58 28.38
CA VAL A 715 15.85 -8.56 26.97
C VAL A 715 17.14 -8.58 26.12
N SER A 716 17.06 -8.94 24.83
CA SER A 716 18.26 -9.12 23.99
C SER A 716 18.40 -7.96 22.99
N ASP A 717 19.51 -7.24 23.07
CA ASP A 717 19.75 -5.97 22.36
C ASP A 717 19.78 -6.09 20.82
N THR A 718 19.92 -7.32 20.31
CA THR A 718 20.34 -7.61 18.93
C THR A 718 19.22 -7.56 17.89
N LEU A 719 17.94 -7.55 18.30
CA LEU A 719 16.89 -6.98 17.46
C LEU A 719 16.66 -5.57 17.95
N HIS A 720 17.07 -4.58 17.16
CA HIS A 720 16.55 -3.21 17.27
C HIS A 720 15.10 -3.13 16.72
N ILE A 721 14.26 -4.11 17.09
CA ILE A 721 12.81 -3.94 17.05
C ILE A 721 12.50 -2.89 18.11
N HIS A 722 12.12 -1.71 17.65
CA HIS A 722 11.60 -0.65 18.48
C HIS A 722 10.26 -1.12 19.06
N TYR A 723 10.32 -1.69 20.26
CA TYR A 723 9.16 -1.99 21.09
C TYR A 723 8.25 -0.76 21.29
N LEU A 724 8.81 0.46 21.12
CA LEU A 724 8.10 1.74 21.04
C LEU A 724 7.12 1.77 19.86
N ASP A 725 7.58 1.51 18.64
CA ASP A 725 6.77 1.54 17.42
C ASP A 725 5.66 0.47 17.45
N TRP A 726 5.94 -0.67 18.09
CA TRP A 726 4.93 -1.70 18.36
C TRP A 726 3.90 -1.27 19.40
N ASN A 727 4.31 -0.60 20.48
CA ASN A 727 3.37 0.00 21.41
C ASN A 727 2.54 1.08 20.71
N TRP A 728 3.14 1.86 19.81
CA TRP A 728 2.44 2.86 19.00
C TRP A 728 1.39 2.21 18.08
N ILE A 729 1.68 1.14 17.32
CA ILE A 729 0.64 0.44 16.54
C ILE A 729 -0.52 -0.02 17.44
N ILE A 730 -0.22 -0.56 18.63
CA ILE A 730 -1.23 -1.12 19.53
C ILE A 730 -2.01 -0.04 20.31
N SER A 731 -1.42 1.16 20.44
CA SER A 731 -2.01 2.38 21.00
C SER A 731 -2.50 3.39 19.94
N ASP A 732 -2.40 3.07 18.65
CA ASP A 732 -2.96 3.87 17.58
C ASP A 732 -4.50 3.96 17.76
N PRO A 733 -5.13 5.15 17.70
CA PRO A 733 -6.56 5.28 17.96
C PRO A 733 -7.51 4.43 17.10
N GLY A 734 -7.09 3.92 15.95
CA GLY A 734 -7.86 2.93 15.18
C GLY A 734 -7.89 1.54 15.83
N LEU A 735 -6.82 1.16 16.55
CA LEU A 735 -6.67 -0.12 17.23
C LEU A 735 -6.88 -0.02 18.76
N ALA A 736 -6.65 1.14 19.35
CA ALA A 736 -6.58 1.37 20.79
C ALA A 736 -7.94 1.36 21.51
N LEU A 737 -9.05 1.30 20.78
CA LEU A 737 -10.42 1.24 21.30
C LEU A 737 -10.59 0.13 22.34
N LYS A 738 -10.42 0.53 23.59
CA LYS A 738 -11.07 0.02 24.80
C LYS A 738 -11.74 1.25 25.42
N ASP A 739 -12.91 1.04 26.00
CA ASP A 739 -13.62 2.02 26.84
C ASP A 739 -13.99 3.35 26.13
N GLY A 740 -14.79 3.23 25.06
CA GLY A 740 -15.72 4.30 24.65
C GLY A 740 -15.11 5.57 24.03
N ILE A 741 -13.90 5.48 23.49
CA ILE A 741 -13.16 6.61 22.92
C ILE A 741 -13.98 7.29 21.80
N ILE A 742 -14.22 8.60 21.95
CA ILE A 742 -14.73 9.46 20.87
C ILE A 742 -13.72 9.38 19.72
N PRO A 743 -14.13 9.01 18.49
CA PRO A 743 -13.18 8.82 17.40
C PRO A 743 -12.35 10.08 17.18
N LEU A 744 -11.04 9.93 16.95
CA LEU A 744 -10.09 11.06 16.77
C LEU A 744 -10.51 12.02 15.64
N PHE A 745 -11.39 11.54 14.75
CA PHE A 745 -12.07 12.31 13.71
C PHE A 745 -13.02 13.42 14.22
N SER A 746 -13.38 13.41 15.52
CA SER A 746 -14.52 14.16 16.08
C SER A 746 -14.28 14.73 17.50
N ILE A 747 -13.05 15.13 17.84
CA ILE A 747 -12.79 15.98 19.01
C ILE A 747 -12.52 17.41 18.53
N ASP A 748 -13.41 18.33 18.93
CA ASP A 748 -13.41 19.72 18.50
C ASP A 748 -12.69 20.61 19.52
N LEU A 749 -11.89 21.56 19.03
CA LEU A 749 -11.17 22.53 19.86
C LEU A 749 -11.07 23.84 19.09
N THR A 750 -11.86 24.83 19.54
CA THR A 750 -11.80 26.22 19.08
C THR A 750 -10.55 26.92 19.63
N VAL A 751 -9.36 26.52 19.17
CA VAL A 751 -8.12 27.25 19.41
C VAL A 751 -8.12 28.48 18.51
N HIS A 752 -8.34 29.66 19.10
CA HIS A 752 -8.48 30.93 18.39
C HIS A 752 -7.25 31.40 17.59
N GLN A 753 -6.15 30.65 17.62
CA GLN A 753 -4.93 30.97 16.87
C GLN A 753 -4.23 29.69 16.36
N MET A 754 -4.44 29.36 15.09
CA MET A 754 -3.73 28.27 14.40
C MET A 754 -2.60 28.75 13.48
N SER A 755 -2.29 30.04 13.49
CA SER A 755 -1.14 30.65 12.82
C SER A 755 -0.19 31.27 13.85
N LEU A 756 1.11 30.96 13.72
CA LEU A 756 2.13 31.62 14.53
C LEU A 756 2.29 33.08 14.08
N PRO A 757 2.41 34.04 15.02
CA PRO A 757 2.64 35.43 14.68
C PRO A 757 4.04 35.59 14.09
N VAL A 758 4.11 36.10 12.86
CA VAL A 758 5.37 36.50 12.23
C VAL A 758 5.85 37.77 12.94
N LEU A 759 6.96 37.66 13.67
CA LEU A 759 7.58 38.76 14.40
C LEU A 759 8.97 39.03 13.81
N ASP A 760 9.38 40.30 13.72
CA ASP A 760 10.73 40.64 13.27
C ASP A 760 11.77 40.39 14.38
N ASN A 761 12.08 39.11 14.60
CA ASN A 761 13.18 38.67 15.43
C ASN A 761 13.70 37.30 14.99
N ALA A 762 14.93 36.96 15.42
CA ALA A 762 15.60 35.72 15.04
C ALA A 762 14.86 34.44 15.50
N HIS A 763 14.12 34.50 16.63
CA HIS A 763 13.42 33.33 17.17
C HIS A 763 12.18 32.97 16.32
N SER A 764 11.35 33.95 15.97
CA SER A 764 10.21 33.75 15.07
C SER A 764 10.69 33.22 13.71
N ARG A 765 11.70 33.86 13.10
CA ARG A 765 12.35 33.36 11.86
C ARG A 765 12.80 31.91 11.96
N LYS A 766 13.49 31.53 13.06
CA LYS A 766 13.97 30.15 13.27
C LYS A 766 12.82 29.15 13.42
N ILE A 767 11.77 29.49 14.17
CA ILE A 767 10.59 28.62 14.36
C ILE A 767 9.84 28.40 13.04
N HIS A 768 9.57 29.47 12.28
CA HIS A 768 8.95 29.35 10.96
C HIS A 768 9.81 28.53 9.98
N SER A 769 11.13 28.67 10.03
CA SER A 769 12.06 27.86 9.22
C SER A 769 11.99 26.37 9.56
N ILE A 770 11.94 26.01 10.85
CA ILE A 770 11.81 24.61 11.30
C ILE A 770 10.48 24.01 10.82
N ILE A 771 9.37 24.73 11.03
CA ILE A 771 8.03 24.27 10.62
C ILE A 771 7.94 24.12 9.10
N SER A 772 8.53 25.05 8.34
CA SER A 772 8.60 24.95 6.87
C SER A 772 9.41 23.72 6.43
N SER A 773 10.57 23.48 7.03
CA SER A 773 11.42 22.32 6.72
C SER A 773 10.69 20.98 6.95
N ILE A 774 10.03 20.82 8.10
CA ILE A 774 9.24 19.61 8.40
C ILE A 774 8.06 19.48 7.41
N SER A 775 7.38 20.59 7.07
CA SER A 775 6.25 20.59 6.13
C SER A 775 6.66 20.26 4.68
N GLN A 776 7.89 20.57 4.28
CA GLN A 776 8.45 20.20 2.97
C GLN A 776 8.78 18.70 2.87
N GLN A 777 9.06 18.04 4.00
CA GLN A 777 9.36 16.60 4.08
C GLN A 777 8.10 15.69 4.13
N ARG A 778 6.88 16.25 4.09
CA ARG A 778 5.62 15.50 4.15
C ARG A 778 4.81 15.64 2.86
N ALA A 779 4.07 14.59 2.50
CA ALA A 779 3.15 14.59 1.36
C ALA A 779 2.00 15.60 1.53
N THR A 780 1.50 15.76 2.76
CA THR A 780 0.36 16.61 3.10
C THR A 780 0.78 17.77 4.01
N SER A 781 0.02 18.87 3.97
CA SER A 781 0.21 20.02 4.84
C SER A 781 -0.40 19.79 6.21
N MET A 782 0.44 19.85 7.25
CA MET A 782 0.06 19.56 8.63
C MET A 782 -0.80 20.68 9.23
N LYS A 783 -1.87 20.32 9.96
CA LYS A 783 -2.64 21.27 10.80
C LYS A 783 -1.79 21.72 11.98
N LEU A 784 -1.44 22.99 12.04
CA LEU A 784 -0.71 23.57 13.18
C LEU A 784 -1.67 23.78 14.36
N LEU A 785 -1.30 23.26 15.53
CA LEU A 785 -2.04 23.44 16.78
C LEU A 785 -1.11 24.10 17.81
N ILE A 786 -1.48 25.30 18.27
CA ILE A 786 -0.79 25.96 19.38
C ILE A 786 -1.43 25.47 20.69
N VAL A 787 -0.63 24.88 21.56
CA VAL A 787 -1.07 24.23 22.80
C VAL A 787 -0.47 24.97 24.00
N LYS A 788 -1.28 25.27 25.01
CA LYS A 788 -0.82 25.92 26.25
C LYS A 788 -0.80 24.91 27.38
N GLN A 789 0.27 24.91 28.19
CA GLN A 789 0.34 24.03 29.34
C GLN A 789 -0.78 24.36 30.35
N LYS A 790 -1.42 23.31 30.88
CA LYS A 790 -2.59 23.32 31.78
C LYS A 790 -3.89 23.84 31.15
N ASP A 791 -3.96 23.92 29.82
CA ASP A 791 -5.19 24.19 29.07
C ASP A 791 -5.86 22.89 28.58
N GLN A 792 -7.15 22.96 28.21
CA GLN A 792 -7.90 21.83 27.63
C GLN A 792 -7.24 21.30 26.35
N SER A 793 -6.59 22.16 25.56
CA SER A 793 -5.81 21.75 24.37
C SER A 793 -4.67 20.77 24.67
N GLU A 794 -4.13 20.77 25.91
CA GLU A 794 -3.07 19.83 26.30
C GLU A 794 -3.57 18.38 26.33
N MET A 795 -4.87 18.14 26.55
CA MET A 795 -5.43 16.79 26.51
C MET A 795 -5.40 16.17 25.11
N LEU A 796 -5.60 16.97 24.05
CA LEU A 796 -5.44 16.46 22.68
C LEU A 796 -3.95 16.20 22.37
N PHE A 797 -3.07 17.13 22.74
CA PHE A 797 -1.62 16.99 22.54
C PHE A 797 -1.03 15.73 23.18
N ARG A 798 -1.45 15.40 24.42
CA ARG A 798 -0.97 14.21 25.14
C ARG A 798 -1.28 12.88 24.44
N GLN A 799 -2.22 12.84 23.49
CA GLN A 799 -2.46 11.64 22.68
C GLN A 799 -1.32 11.36 21.68
N HIS A 800 -0.44 12.33 21.42
CA HIS A 800 0.76 12.18 20.59
C HIS A 800 2.04 11.86 21.40
N LEU A 801 1.96 11.76 22.72
CA LEU A 801 3.08 11.37 23.60
C LEU A 801 3.08 9.84 23.77
N VAL A 802 3.49 9.13 22.72
CA VAL A 802 3.25 7.68 22.53
C VAL A 802 4.00 6.75 23.50
N GLU A 803 4.92 7.27 24.32
CA GLU A 803 5.64 6.50 25.34
C GLU A 803 4.90 6.49 26.69
N ASP A 804 4.08 7.51 26.96
CA ASP A 804 3.36 7.71 28.21
C ASP A 804 2.17 6.74 28.38
N LYS A 805 1.61 6.67 29.59
CA LYS A 805 0.32 5.99 29.82
C LYS A 805 -0.78 6.77 29.10
N GLY A 806 -1.43 6.15 28.12
CA GLY A 806 -2.50 6.77 27.35
C GLY A 806 -3.66 7.24 28.23
N LEU A 807 -4.24 8.41 27.91
CA LEU A 807 -5.25 9.13 28.71
C LEU A 807 -6.50 8.31 29.10
N HIS A 808 -6.78 7.23 28.38
CA HIS A 808 -7.91 6.33 28.59
C HIS A 808 -7.48 4.96 29.15
N GLY A 809 -6.40 4.92 29.93
CA GLY A 809 -5.87 3.68 30.52
C GLY A 809 -5.00 2.85 29.57
N GLY A 810 -4.45 3.47 28.53
CA GLY A 810 -3.50 2.83 27.63
C GLY A 810 -2.20 2.45 28.34
N ALA A 811 -1.61 1.31 27.97
CA ALA A 811 -0.30 0.88 28.47
C ALA A 811 0.78 1.89 28.05
N SER A 812 1.64 2.30 28.99
CA SER A 812 2.88 2.99 28.60
C SER A 812 3.83 2.02 27.92
N TYR A 813 4.86 2.58 27.27
CA TYR A 813 5.97 1.81 26.72
C TYR A 813 6.52 0.77 27.71
N MET A 814 6.70 1.17 28.98
CA MET A 814 7.25 0.29 30.02
C MET A 814 6.26 -0.78 30.50
N ASP A 815 4.96 -0.48 30.56
CA ASP A 815 3.93 -1.50 30.84
C ASP A 815 3.92 -2.56 29.71
N PHE A 816 4.03 -2.10 28.45
CA PHE A 816 4.04 -2.95 27.26
C PHE A 816 5.28 -3.85 27.21
N LEU A 817 6.48 -3.31 27.46
CA LEU A 817 7.70 -4.10 27.63
C LEU A 817 7.54 -5.22 28.67
N CYS A 818 6.95 -4.90 29.83
CA CYS A 818 6.74 -5.86 30.90
C CYS A 818 5.73 -6.96 30.51
N TYR A 819 4.67 -6.60 29.79
CA TYR A 819 3.71 -7.56 29.23
C TYR A 819 4.38 -8.49 28.21
N VAL A 820 5.07 -7.93 27.22
CA VAL A 820 5.73 -8.69 26.13
C VAL A 820 6.81 -9.62 26.69
N HIS A 821 7.59 -9.19 27.69
CA HIS A 821 8.56 -10.04 28.37
C HIS A 821 7.92 -11.22 29.12
N ARG A 822 6.70 -11.04 29.66
CA ARG A 822 5.93 -12.13 30.29
C ARG A 822 5.43 -13.15 29.27
N GLU A 823 4.97 -12.71 28.09
CA GLU A 823 4.55 -13.61 27.02
C GLU A 823 5.75 -14.35 26.41
N ILE A 824 6.88 -13.67 26.20
CA ILE A 824 8.15 -14.31 25.79
C ILE A 824 8.56 -15.40 26.77
N ARG A 825 8.45 -15.15 28.09
CA ARG A 825 8.77 -16.18 29.10
C ARG A 825 7.87 -17.41 29.01
N GLN A 826 6.56 -17.24 28.78
CA GLN A 826 5.62 -18.36 28.58
C GLN A 826 5.92 -19.18 27.31
N LEU A 827 6.60 -18.59 26.31
CA LEU A 827 7.03 -19.28 25.09
C LEU A 827 8.42 -19.94 25.20
N LEU A 828 9.12 -19.73 26.33
CA LEU A 828 10.45 -20.28 26.61
C LEU A 828 10.44 -21.36 27.70
N THR A 829 9.34 -21.50 28.45
CA THR A 829 9.03 -22.59 29.38
C THR A 829 8.33 -23.75 28.68
#